data_AF-A0A821NG46-F1
#
_entry.id   AF-A0A821NG46-F1
#
_cell.length_a   1.000
_cell.length_b   1.000
_cell.length_c   1.000
_cell.angle_alpha   90.00
_cell.angle_beta   90.00
_cell.angle_gamma   90.00
#
_symmetry.space_group_name_H-M   'P 1'
#
loop_
_entity.id
_entity.type
_entity.pdbx_description
1 polymer ?
#
loop_
_entity_poly.entity_id
_entity_poly.type
_entity_poly.pdbx_seq_one_letter_code
_entity_poly.pdbx_strand_id
1 'polypeptide(L)'
;MGNTDSKVDFRSAIGQLISHSQQLEAKDASFWDQFWSEKISNIQDIFTLVPAREIRSLRDELPSNLAIFCNKVVDRLQLAAENSCQTQRDQAAAINCIRLLTRILPYIFEEPEWRGFFWSYTPIGQQQTTSNGEHIHKPPLAERLLRILADLLFCPDFTVSSKKRKGPDHPEDIHTIDSCEYIWEIGVGFSQTPVHTPSNDRNRTEILKLLLTCFSETIYMNPSIELQSYPNKWLAYFTSSHNRQTLPLFTSLINIIFSYDPVGYLPYNYLLFTDTREPLVEVAAQLLCVTLDNFSSSSSSSTTIDQVPSSPTNKTSIGDDGSNLFINYLSRIHRDDDFSILLKGFCRLLNNPLIQTYLPGSCKKIGFYQELLILFWKFCDRNKKFLYYVLKSSEILDIIIPILYFLNDSRTDSSKIGLMHIGIFILLLLSGERNFGVRLNKPYVTRLPMNLPIFTGTHADLLIIVFHKIIVSANQRLQPLYDCLLTIIVNISPYLKSLSMVSSNKLIHLLEAFSTPWFLFAAPDNHNLLFFLLEAFNNLIQYQFDGNANLIYSIIRKRQVFFSLSTLPTDAQTIAKYGTKSNNSILSLKSSSNILEQKQNIFETNSISNTDDESTVNREVIQQSTIETINNPMITSLAETP
;
A
#
# COMPACT_ATOMS: atom_id res chain seq x y z
N MET A 1 -2.56 -33.74 -28.12
CA MET A 1 -3.64 -33.38 -29.05
C MET A 1 -4.93 -32.89 -28.37
N GLY A 2 -5.22 -33.22 -27.10
CA GLY A 2 -6.51 -32.86 -26.46
C GLY A 2 -6.71 -31.44 -25.89
N ASN A 3 -5.73 -30.52 -25.95
CA ASN A 3 -5.88 -29.16 -25.43
C ASN A 3 -6.46 -28.18 -26.46
N THR A 4 -6.31 -28.44 -27.76
CA THR A 4 -6.78 -27.55 -28.84
C THR A 4 -8.30 -27.62 -28.97
N ASP A 5 -8.85 -28.84 -29.00
CA ASP A 5 -10.30 -29.07 -29.18
C ASP A 5 -11.12 -28.47 -28.02
N SER A 6 -10.62 -28.53 -26.79
CA SER A 6 -11.36 -28.03 -25.63
C SER A 6 -11.34 -26.51 -25.48
N LYS A 7 -10.34 -25.82 -26.07
CA LYS A 7 -10.41 -24.35 -26.22
C LYS A 7 -11.43 -23.95 -27.29
N VAL A 8 -11.61 -24.78 -28.32
CA VAL A 8 -12.64 -24.59 -29.35
C VAL A 8 -14.04 -24.80 -28.77
N ASP A 9 -14.25 -25.86 -27.98
CA ASP A 9 -15.52 -26.13 -27.30
C ASP A 9 -15.89 -24.97 -26.37
N PHE A 10 -14.96 -24.53 -25.52
CA PHE A 10 -15.17 -23.38 -24.64
C PHE A 10 -15.50 -22.10 -25.42
N ARG A 11 -14.78 -21.84 -26.52
CA ARG A 11 -15.03 -20.66 -27.36
C ARG A 11 -16.41 -20.74 -28.05
N SER A 12 -16.80 -21.94 -28.49
CA SER A 12 -18.13 -22.21 -29.05
C SER A 12 -19.22 -21.95 -28.02
N ALA A 13 -19.04 -22.40 -26.77
CA ALA A 13 -19.97 -22.14 -25.68
C ALA A 13 -20.13 -20.64 -25.39
N ILE A 14 -19.04 -19.86 -25.39
CA ILE A 14 -19.10 -18.38 -25.29
C ILE A 14 -19.85 -17.78 -26.49
N GLY A 15 -19.61 -18.28 -27.71
CA GLY A 15 -20.35 -17.85 -28.90
C GLY A 15 -21.85 -18.09 -28.80
N GLN A 16 -22.26 -19.24 -28.25
CA GLN A 16 -23.66 -19.55 -27.99
C GLN A 16 -24.26 -18.63 -26.90
N LEU A 17 -23.49 -18.32 -25.85
CA LEU A 17 -23.90 -17.42 -24.77
C LEU A 17 -24.27 -16.00 -25.27
N ILE A 18 -23.58 -15.54 -26.32
CA ILE A 18 -23.76 -14.21 -26.93
C ILE A 18 -24.73 -14.25 -28.13
N SER A 19 -25.18 -15.43 -28.53
CA SER A 19 -26.09 -15.56 -29.67
C SER A 19 -27.52 -15.18 -29.30
N HIS A 20 -28.12 -14.27 -30.08
CA HIS A 20 -29.53 -13.86 -29.96
C HIS A 20 -30.51 -14.98 -30.38
N SER A 21 -30.02 -16.07 -30.98
CA SER A 21 -30.81 -17.12 -31.63
C SER A 21 -31.34 -18.20 -30.68
N GLN A 22 -30.91 -18.26 -29.42
CA GLN A 22 -31.35 -19.28 -28.47
C GLN A 22 -31.66 -18.66 -27.10
N GLN A 23 -32.88 -18.85 -26.60
CA GLN A 23 -33.14 -18.77 -25.17
C GLN A 23 -32.40 -19.94 -24.52
N LEU A 24 -31.34 -19.65 -23.77
CA LEU A 24 -30.59 -20.69 -23.08
C LEU A 24 -31.45 -21.30 -21.98
N GLU A 25 -31.78 -22.57 -22.12
CA GLU A 25 -32.45 -23.31 -21.06
C GLU A 25 -31.47 -23.51 -19.89
N ALA A 26 -31.82 -22.98 -18.71
CA ALA A 26 -31.00 -23.10 -17.51
C ALA A 26 -30.76 -24.57 -17.05
N LYS A 27 -31.35 -25.58 -17.70
CA LYS A 27 -31.27 -26.99 -17.32
C LYS A 27 -30.26 -27.82 -18.12
N ASP A 28 -29.68 -27.29 -19.20
CA ASP A 28 -28.70 -28.05 -19.99
C ASP A 28 -27.33 -28.14 -19.28
N ALA A 29 -27.17 -29.17 -18.43
CA ALA A 29 -25.94 -29.40 -17.70
C ALA A 29 -24.73 -29.64 -18.62
N SER A 30 -24.94 -30.24 -19.80
CA SER A 30 -23.86 -30.58 -20.74
C SER A 30 -23.27 -29.35 -21.41
N PHE A 31 -24.10 -28.34 -21.67
CA PHE A 31 -23.66 -27.02 -22.12
C PHE A 31 -22.81 -26.33 -21.04
N TRP A 32 -23.33 -26.22 -19.82
CA TRP A 32 -22.66 -25.48 -18.75
C TRP A 32 -21.33 -26.11 -18.31
N ASP A 33 -21.21 -27.44 -18.35
CA ASP A 33 -19.98 -28.16 -17.99
C ASP A 33 -18.77 -27.80 -18.85
N GLN A 34 -18.97 -27.20 -20.02
CA GLN A 34 -17.89 -26.76 -20.91
C GLN A 34 -17.08 -25.59 -20.31
N PHE A 35 -17.69 -24.75 -19.45
CA PHE A 35 -17.05 -23.56 -18.91
C PHE A 35 -16.02 -23.83 -17.79
N TRP A 36 -16.17 -24.95 -17.08
CA TRP A 36 -15.31 -25.33 -15.94
C TRP A 36 -14.61 -26.67 -16.17
N SER A 37 -14.40 -27.03 -17.43
CA SER A 37 -13.63 -28.20 -17.84
C SER A 37 -12.18 -28.18 -17.31
N GLU A 38 -11.63 -29.34 -16.98
CA GLU A 38 -10.27 -29.52 -16.43
C GLU A 38 -9.15 -29.01 -17.36
N LYS A 39 -9.46 -28.81 -18.64
CA LYS A 39 -8.47 -28.56 -19.70
C LYS A 39 -8.04 -27.09 -19.83
N ILE A 40 -8.70 -26.18 -19.11
CA ILE A 40 -8.27 -24.78 -18.97
C ILE A 40 -7.44 -24.65 -17.69
N SER A 41 -6.14 -24.45 -17.84
CA SER A 41 -5.19 -24.48 -16.71
C SER A 41 -4.67 -23.10 -16.30
N ASN A 42 -4.87 -22.07 -17.13
CA ASN A 42 -4.34 -20.72 -16.93
C ASN A 42 -5.43 -19.64 -17.08
N ILE A 43 -5.40 -18.63 -16.20
CA ILE A 43 -6.27 -17.45 -16.27
C ILE A 43 -6.09 -16.67 -17.58
N GLN A 44 -4.88 -16.63 -18.14
CA GLN A 44 -4.62 -15.93 -19.41
C GLN A 44 -5.36 -16.55 -20.59
N ASP A 45 -5.57 -17.86 -20.58
CA ASP A 45 -6.38 -18.53 -21.58
C ASP A 45 -7.83 -18.06 -21.51
N ILE A 46 -8.40 -17.94 -20.29
CA ILE A 46 -9.76 -17.41 -20.10
C ILE A 46 -9.86 -15.96 -20.57
N PHE A 47 -8.87 -15.13 -20.25
CA PHE A 47 -8.89 -13.70 -20.63
C PHE A 47 -8.81 -13.51 -22.14
N THR A 48 -8.11 -14.42 -22.83
CA THR A 48 -8.01 -14.47 -24.30
C THR A 48 -9.30 -15.01 -24.93
N LEU A 49 -9.88 -16.07 -24.36
CA LEU A 49 -11.09 -16.72 -24.88
C LEU A 49 -12.39 -15.96 -24.56
N VAL A 50 -12.36 -15.07 -23.57
CA VAL A 50 -13.48 -14.21 -23.16
C VAL A 50 -13.05 -12.73 -23.24
N PRO A 51 -13.11 -12.11 -24.43
CA PRO A 51 -12.73 -10.72 -24.64
C PRO A 51 -13.65 -9.72 -23.94
N ALA A 52 -13.10 -8.57 -23.55
CA ALA A 52 -13.85 -7.48 -22.88
C ALA A 52 -15.10 -7.03 -23.66
N ARG A 53 -14.97 -6.90 -24.98
CA ARG A 53 -16.08 -6.49 -25.86
C ARG A 53 -17.26 -7.45 -25.79
N GLU A 54 -16.98 -8.75 -25.74
CA GLU A 54 -18.00 -9.78 -25.69
C GLU A 54 -18.74 -9.81 -24.35
N ILE A 55 -18.02 -9.54 -23.25
CA ILE A 55 -18.65 -9.41 -21.92
C ILE A 55 -19.58 -8.19 -21.88
N ARG A 56 -19.17 -7.06 -22.46
CA ARG A 56 -20.02 -5.86 -22.55
C ARG A 56 -21.25 -6.09 -23.43
N SER A 57 -21.09 -6.71 -24.61
CA SER A 57 -22.25 -7.11 -25.43
C SER A 57 -23.19 -8.05 -24.68
N LEU A 58 -22.66 -9.03 -23.95
CA LEU A 58 -23.48 -9.93 -23.12
C LEU A 58 -24.22 -9.18 -21.99
N ARG A 59 -23.60 -8.17 -21.39
CA ARG A 59 -24.19 -7.33 -20.34
C ARG A 59 -25.28 -6.41 -20.88
N ASP A 60 -25.02 -5.75 -22.01
CA ASP A 60 -25.85 -4.69 -22.56
C ASP A 60 -27.00 -5.24 -23.42
N GLU A 61 -26.73 -6.27 -24.23
CA GLU A 61 -27.69 -6.82 -25.19
C GLU A 61 -28.43 -8.05 -24.67
N LEU A 62 -27.80 -8.84 -23.78
CA LEU A 62 -28.32 -10.13 -23.30
C LEU A 62 -28.25 -10.29 -21.77
N PRO A 63 -28.78 -9.32 -20.97
CA PRO A 63 -28.62 -9.31 -19.52
C PRO A 63 -29.19 -10.54 -18.82
N SER A 64 -30.25 -11.17 -19.37
CA SER A 64 -30.79 -12.41 -18.83
C SER A 64 -29.80 -13.58 -18.92
N ASN A 65 -29.10 -13.72 -20.04
CA ASN A 65 -28.07 -14.76 -20.22
C ASN A 65 -26.91 -14.55 -19.25
N LEU A 66 -26.48 -13.30 -19.05
CA LEU A 66 -25.44 -12.97 -18.08
C LEU A 66 -25.85 -13.32 -16.65
N ALA A 67 -27.09 -12.99 -16.26
CA ALA A 67 -27.63 -13.32 -14.95
C ALA A 67 -27.68 -14.84 -14.71
N ILE A 68 -28.12 -15.62 -15.71
CA ILE A 68 -28.12 -17.08 -15.64
C ILE A 68 -26.68 -17.61 -15.53
N PHE A 69 -25.76 -17.07 -16.31
CA PHE A 69 -24.36 -17.48 -16.28
C PHE A 69 -23.72 -17.25 -14.91
N CYS A 70 -23.88 -16.05 -14.34
CA CYS A 70 -23.39 -15.73 -13.00
C CYS A 70 -23.96 -16.69 -11.94
N ASN A 71 -25.28 -16.98 -12.00
CA ASN A 71 -25.89 -17.95 -11.09
C ASN A 71 -25.30 -19.35 -11.25
N LYS A 72 -25.12 -19.82 -12.49
CA LYS A 72 -24.57 -21.16 -12.77
C LYS A 72 -23.13 -21.32 -12.33
N VAL A 73 -22.30 -20.30 -12.53
CA VAL A 73 -20.90 -20.31 -12.08
C VAL A 73 -20.82 -20.38 -10.55
N VAL A 74 -21.67 -19.61 -9.83
CA VAL A 74 -21.72 -19.67 -8.36
C VAL A 74 -22.33 -20.99 -7.86
N ASP A 75 -23.38 -21.51 -8.51
CA ASP A 75 -23.99 -22.80 -8.16
C ASP A 75 -22.97 -23.94 -8.33
N ARG A 76 -22.16 -23.94 -9.41
CA ARG A 76 -21.09 -24.93 -9.61
C ARG A 76 -19.99 -24.79 -8.56
N LEU A 77 -19.61 -23.56 -8.20
CA LEU A 77 -18.62 -23.30 -7.17
C LEU A 77 -19.11 -23.78 -5.79
N GLN A 78 -20.41 -23.58 -5.50
CA GLN A 78 -21.04 -24.09 -4.28
C GLN A 78 -20.98 -25.62 -4.24
N LEU A 79 -21.34 -26.30 -5.34
CA LEU A 79 -21.28 -27.75 -5.43
C LEU A 79 -19.85 -28.30 -5.21
N ALA A 80 -18.84 -27.62 -5.77
CA ALA A 80 -17.45 -28.01 -5.54
C ALA A 80 -17.02 -27.83 -4.07
N ALA A 81 -17.51 -26.80 -3.39
CA ALA A 81 -17.28 -26.58 -1.97
C ALA A 81 -18.03 -27.60 -1.10
N GLU A 82 -19.29 -27.91 -1.40
CA GLU A 82 -20.07 -28.93 -0.68
C GLU A 82 -19.45 -30.33 -0.79
N ASN A 83 -18.81 -30.64 -1.93
CA ASN A 83 -18.04 -31.87 -2.14
C ASN A 83 -16.61 -31.81 -1.54
N SER A 84 -16.31 -30.78 -0.74
CA SER A 84 -14.98 -30.50 -0.17
C SER A 84 -13.82 -30.53 -1.16
N CYS A 85 -14.08 -30.20 -2.44
CA CYS A 85 -13.07 -30.24 -3.50
C CYS A 85 -12.24 -31.55 -3.52
N GLN A 86 -12.88 -32.69 -3.21
CA GLN A 86 -12.21 -33.98 -3.02
C GLN A 86 -11.54 -34.50 -4.28
N THR A 87 -12.15 -34.27 -5.45
CA THR A 87 -11.63 -34.76 -6.73
C THR A 87 -10.85 -33.68 -7.47
N GLN A 88 -9.87 -34.08 -8.29
CA GLN A 88 -9.16 -33.15 -9.16
C GLN A 88 -10.11 -32.40 -10.10
N ARG A 89 -11.21 -33.04 -10.51
CA ARG A 89 -12.28 -32.43 -11.31
C ARG A 89 -12.95 -31.27 -10.58
N ASP A 90 -13.29 -31.46 -9.30
CA ASP A 90 -13.95 -30.43 -8.50
C ASP A 90 -12.99 -29.28 -8.19
N GLN A 91 -11.71 -29.57 -7.90
CA GLN A 91 -10.67 -28.54 -7.72
C GLN A 91 -10.50 -27.69 -8.98
N ALA A 92 -10.36 -28.33 -10.15
CA ALA A 92 -10.22 -27.63 -11.43
C ALA A 92 -11.48 -26.81 -11.75
N ALA A 93 -12.66 -27.37 -11.51
CA ALA A 93 -13.92 -26.68 -11.73
C ALA A 93 -14.05 -25.44 -10.83
N ALA A 94 -13.72 -25.55 -9.54
CA ALA A 94 -13.74 -24.42 -8.61
C ALA A 94 -12.81 -23.29 -9.07
N ILE A 95 -11.56 -23.61 -9.41
CA ILE A 95 -10.58 -22.61 -9.88
C ILE A 95 -11.03 -21.96 -11.19
N ASN A 96 -11.61 -22.70 -12.13
CA ASN A 96 -12.09 -22.13 -13.38
C ASN A 96 -13.33 -21.23 -13.18
N CYS A 97 -14.25 -21.60 -12.29
CA CYS A 97 -15.33 -20.71 -11.85
C CYS A 97 -14.79 -19.41 -11.23
N ILE A 98 -13.79 -19.50 -10.36
CA ILE A 98 -13.14 -18.33 -9.73
C ILE A 98 -12.53 -17.40 -10.79
N ARG A 99 -11.83 -17.95 -11.78
CA ARG A 99 -11.22 -17.17 -12.88
C ARG A 99 -12.24 -16.52 -13.80
N LEU A 100 -13.35 -17.21 -14.10
CA LEU A 100 -14.46 -16.67 -14.89
C LEU A 100 -15.09 -15.46 -14.19
N LEU A 101 -15.39 -15.58 -12.88
CA LEU A 101 -15.93 -14.47 -12.10
C LEU A 101 -14.93 -13.31 -12.02
N THR A 102 -13.65 -13.60 -11.79
CA THR A 102 -12.57 -12.60 -11.77
C THR A 102 -12.51 -11.83 -13.09
N ARG A 103 -12.75 -12.50 -14.22
CA ARG A 103 -12.77 -11.89 -15.55
C ARG A 103 -14.00 -10.99 -15.77
N ILE A 104 -15.16 -11.40 -15.30
CA ILE A 104 -16.45 -10.83 -15.74
C ILE A 104 -16.94 -9.71 -14.80
N LEU A 105 -16.74 -9.84 -13.49
CA LEU A 105 -17.23 -8.87 -12.50
C LEU A 105 -16.81 -7.42 -12.77
N PRO A 106 -15.55 -7.10 -13.15
CA PRO A 106 -15.15 -5.75 -13.51
C PRO A 106 -16.06 -5.08 -14.54
N TYR A 107 -16.45 -5.83 -15.58
CA TYR A 107 -17.31 -5.32 -16.65
C TYR A 107 -18.77 -5.24 -16.23
N ILE A 108 -19.20 -6.05 -15.25
CA ILE A 108 -20.54 -5.91 -14.65
C ILE A 108 -20.61 -4.63 -13.81
N PHE A 109 -19.56 -4.30 -13.05
CA PHE A 109 -19.52 -3.12 -12.19
C PHE A 109 -19.47 -1.78 -12.94
N GLU A 110 -19.12 -1.79 -14.22
CA GLU A 110 -19.24 -0.62 -15.10
C GLU A 110 -20.69 -0.11 -15.22
N GLU A 111 -21.71 -0.95 -14.98
CA GLU A 111 -23.14 -0.56 -15.05
C GLU A 111 -23.83 -0.56 -13.68
N PRO A 112 -24.30 0.60 -13.19
CA PRO A 112 -24.95 0.74 -11.88
C PRO A 112 -26.15 -0.19 -11.63
N GLU A 113 -26.91 -0.53 -12.66
CA GLU A 113 -28.15 -1.33 -12.56
C GLU A 113 -27.89 -2.75 -12.05
N TRP A 114 -26.69 -3.28 -12.29
CA TRP A 114 -26.27 -4.61 -11.85
C TRP A 114 -25.96 -4.70 -10.35
N ARG A 115 -25.85 -3.57 -9.65
CA ARG A 115 -25.60 -3.56 -8.19
C ARG A 115 -26.74 -4.22 -7.42
N GLY A 116 -27.98 -4.03 -7.88
CA GLY A 116 -29.16 -4.67 -7.27
C GLY A 116 -29.18 -6.18 -7.47
N PHE A 117 -28.73 -6.68 -8.62
CA PHE A 117 -28.75 -8.10 -8.98
C PHE A 117 -28.08 -8.97 -7.92
N PHE A 118 -26.83 -8.67 -7.55
CA PHE A 118 -26.07 -9.49 -6.61
C PHE A 118 -26.60 -9.50 -5.18
N TRP A 119 -27.30 -8.43 -4.77
CA TRP A 119 -27.78 -8.21 -3.40
C TRP A 119 -29.28 -8.41 -3.24
N SER A 120 -29.98 -8.81 -4.32
CA SER A 120 -31.41 -9.09 -4.32
C SER A 120 -31.73 -10.52 -3.86
N TYR A 121 -32.81 -10.68 -3.09
CA TYR A 121 -33.33 -11.98 -2.71
C TYR A 121 -34.11 -12.61 -3.85
N THR A 122 -33.80 -13.87 -4.18
CA THR A 122 -34.57 -14.63 -5.18
C THR A 122 -35.64 -15.44 -4.46
N PRO A 123 -36.93 -15.36 -4.86
CA PRO A 123 -37.95 -16.25 -4.33
C PRO A 123 -37.61 -17.69 -4.74
N ILE A 124 -37.48 -18.59 -3.76
CA ILE A 124 -37.50 -20.02 -4.04
C ILE A 124 -38.93 -20.32 -4.53
N GLY A 125 -39.07 -21.05 -5.64
CA GLY A 125 -40.38 -21.37 -6.23
C GLY A 125 -41.42 -21.82 -5.18
N GLN A 126 -42.71 -21.60 -5.46
CA GLN A 126 -43.92 -21.66 -4.62
C GLN A 126 -44.15 -22.85 -3.62
N GLN A 127 -43.16 -23.60 -3.14
CA GLN A 127 -43.41 -24.86 -2.41
C GLN A 127 -42.71 -25.03 -1.06
N GLN A 128 -42.06 -24.01 -0.50
CA GLN A 128 -41.65 -24.06 0.91
C GLN A 128 -42.07 -22.79 1.64
N THR A 129 -43.33 -22.77 2.07
CA THR A 129 -43.78 -21.93 3.17
C THR A 129 -43.30 -22.58 4.47
N THR A 130 -42.60 -21.83 5.32
CA THR A 130 -42.45 -22.26 6.72
C THR A 130 -43.84 -22.39 7.36
N SER A 131 -43.97 -23.12 8.47
CA SER A 131 -45.23 -23.25 9.22
C SER A 131 -45.85 -21.91 9.64
N ASN A 132 -45.11 -20.80 9.50
CA ASN A 132 -45.49 -19.44 9.85
C ASN A 132 -45.83 -18.55 8.63
N GLY A 133 -45.85 -19.08 7.40
CA GLY A 133 -46.24 -18.32 6.20
C GLY A 133 -45.18 -17.38 5.63
N GLU A 134 -43.92 -17.46 6.10
CA GLU A 134 -42.80 -16.73 5.49
C GLU A 134 -42.27 -17.49 4.26
N HIS A 135 -42.08 -16.77 3.15
CA HIS A 135 -41.41 -17.30 1.96
C HIS A 135 -39.93 -17.54 2.28
N ILE A 136 -39.44 -18.78 2.11
CA ILE A 136 -38.00 -19.05 2.19
C ILE A 136 -37.33 -18.41 0.98
N HIS A 137 -36.51 -17.39 1.21
CA HIS A 137 -35.73 -16.74 0.18
C HIS A 137 -34.36 -17.41 0.04
N LYS A 138 -33.88 -17.58 -1.20
CA LYS A 138 -32.48 -17.94 -1.44
C LYS A 138 -31.64 -16.71 -1.07
N PRO A 139 -30.57 -16.84 -0.27
CA PRO A 139 -29.73 -15.70 0.07
C PRO A 139 -29.14 -15.07 -1.20
N PRO A 140 -28.85 -13.75 -1.19
CA PRO A 140 -28.34 -13.05 -2.35
C PRO A 140 -27.09 -13.69 -2.93
N LEU A 141 -26.89 -13.51 -4.24
CA LEU A 141 -25.78 -14.13 -4.96
C LEU A 141 -24.41 -13.70 -4.41
N ALA A 142 -24.26 -12.44 -4.03
CA ALA A 142 -23.04 -11.91 -3.39
C ALA A 142 -22.72 -12.62 -2.07
N GLU A 143 -23.72 -12.74 -1.18
CA GLU A 143 -23.56 -13.41 0.11
C GLU A 143 -23.12 -14.86 -0.08
N ARG A 144 -23.81 -15.60 -0.97
CA ARG A 144 -23.45 -16.98 -1.29
C ARG A 144 -22.02 -17.09 -1.79
N LEU A 145 -21.65 -16.24 -2.75
CA LEU A 145 -20.31 -16.23 -3.31
C LEU A 145 -19.25 -15.96 -2.23
N LEU A 146 -19.43 -14.92 -1.41
CA LEU A 146 -18.48 -14.56 -0.37
C LEU A 146 -18.33 -15.69 0.68
N ARG A 147 -19.43 -16.33 1.08
CA ARG A 147 -19.39 -17.47 2.01
C ARG A 147 -18.63 -18.66 1.43
N ILE A 148 -18.91 -19.01 0.17
CA ILE A 148 -18.22 -20.12 -0.52
C ILE A 148 -16.73 -19.82 -0.63
N LEU A 149 -16.33 -18.61 -1.02
CA LEU A 149 -14.92 -18.23 -1.13
C LEU A 149 -14.22 -18.26 0.23
N ALA A 150 -14.88 -17.77 1.29
CA ALA A 150 -14.35 -17.82 2.64
C ALA A 150 -14.13 -19.26 3.12
N ASP A 151 -15.08 -20.16 2.87
CA ASP A 151 -14.99 -21.58 3.23
C ASP A 151 -13.91 -22.31 2.41
N LEU A 152 -13.80 -22.03 1.11
CA LEU A 152 -12.77 -22.59 0.24
C LEU A 152 -11.34 -22.19 0.66
N LEU A 153 -11.13 -21.07 1.35
CA LEU A 153 -9.81 -20.65 1.86
C LEU A 153 -9.27 -21.52 2.99
N PHE A 154 -10.13 -22.34 3.61
CA PHE A 154 -9.77 -23.28 4.67
C PHE A 154 -10.22 -24.72 4.35
N CYS A 155 -10.43 -25.03 3.07
CA CYS A 155 -10.80 -26.36 2.60
C CYS A 155 -9.58 -27.31 2.61
N PRO A 156 -9.62 -28.41 3.39
CA PRO A 156 -8.55 -29.41 3.40
C PRO A 156 -8.29 -29.99 2.01
N ASP A 157 -7.01 -30.26 1.74
CA ASP A 157 -6.48 -30.81 0.49
C ASP A 157 -6.76 -29.97 -0.78
N PHE A 158 -7.34 -28.77 -0.61
CA PHE A 158 -7.51 -27.76 -1.66
C PHE A 158 -6.72 -26.48 -1.37
N THR A 159 -6.86 -25.91 -0.17
CA THR A 159 -6.14 -24.70 0.26
C THR A 159 -5.43 -24.87 1.60
N VAL A 160 -5.70 -25.91 2.37
CA VAL A 160 -4.95 -26.24 3.60
C VAL A 160 -4.62 -27.73 3.62
N SER A 161 -3.52 -28.11 4.29
CA SER A 161 -3.13 -29.53 4.35
C SER A 161 -3.92 -30.24 5.45
N SER A 162 -4.59 -31.36 5.13
CA SER A 162 -5.37 -32.12 6.12
C SER A 162 -4.51 -32.66 7.26
N LYS A 163 -4.99 -32.56 8.50
CA LYS A 163 -4.29 -33.07 9.70
C LYS A 163 -4.56 -34.54 10.00
N LYS A 164 -5.64 -35.13 9.46
CA LYS A 164 -6.00 -36.55 9.68
C LYS A 164 -5.44 -37.46 8.58
N ARG A 165 -5.16 -38.72 8.95
CA ARG A 165 -4.56 -39.73 8.05
C ARG A 165 -5.38 -39.88 6.77
N LYS A 166 -4.66 -39.91 5.63
CA LYS A 166 -5.17 -40.25 4.30
C LYS A 166 -6.02 -41.53 4.34
N GLY A 167 -7.32 -41.39 4.14
CA GLY A 167 -8.26 -42.49 3.95
C GLY A 167 -9.49 -41.97 3.19
N PRO A 168 -10.02 -42.72 2.21
CA PRO A 168 -11.13 -42.26 1.37
C PRO A 168 -12.49 -42.14 2.11
N ASP A 169 -12.60 -42.63 3.34
CA ASP A 169 -13.91 -42.85 3.99
C ASP A 169 -14.33 -41.78 5.02
N HIS A 170 -13.50 -40.78 5.32
CA HIS A 170 -13.82 -39.72 6.29
C HIS A 170 -13.33 -38.32 5.87
N PRO A 171 -13.94 -37.67 4.86
CA PRO A 171 -13.67 -36.27 4.56
C PRO A 171 -14.08 -35.39 5.75
N GLU A 172 -13.25 -34.39 6.08
CA GLU A 172 -13.65 -33.39 7.07
C GLU A 172 -14.71 -32.47 6.43
N ASP A 173 -15.86 -32.36 7.09
CA ASP A 173 -16.92 -31.45 6.67
C ASP A 173 -16.48 -30.01 6.92
N ILE A 174 -16.33 -29.24 5.83
CA ILE A 174 -15.91 -27.83 5.86
C ILE A 174 -16.74 -27.03 6.86
N HIS A 175 -18.02 -27.32 7.01
CA HIS A 175 -18.90 -26.58 7.90
C HIS A 175 -18.70 -26.89 9.40
N THR A 176 -17.92 -27.91 9.75
CA THR A 176 -17.65 -28.30 11.15
C THR A 176 -16.20 -28.09 11.58
N ILE A 177 -15.31 -27.77 10.64
CA ILE A 177 -13.88 -27.56 10.90
C ILE A 177 -13.65 -26.26 11.70
N ASP A 178 -12.90 -26.37 12.80
CA ASP A 178 -12.29 -25.20 13.43
C ASP A 178 -11.16 -24.68 12.53
N SER A 179 -11.47 -23.65 11.75
CA SER A 179 -10.54 -23.07 10.78
C SER A 179 -9.35 -22.37 11.47
N CYS A 180 -9.42 -22.08 12.77
CA CYS A 180 -8.29 -21.57 13.55
C CYS A 180 -7.16 -22.60 13.70
N GLU A 181 -7.43 -23.89 13.46
CA GLU A 181 -6.39 -24.92 13.42
C GLU A 181 -5.56 -24.90 12.13
N TYR A 182 -6.05 -24.22 11.09
CA TYR A 182 -5.54 -24.24 9.73
C TYR A 182 -4.96 -22.90 9.27
N ILE A 183 -4.48 -22.07 10.22
CA ILE A 183 -3.78 -20.81 9.92
C ILE A 183 -2.60 -21.08 8.97
N TRP A 184 -2.42 -20.22 7.97
CA TRP A 184 -1.52 -20.50 6.84
C TRP A 184 -0.04 -20.38 7.16
N GLU A 185 0.32 -19.66 8.22
CA GLU A 185 1.70 -19.43 8.62
C GLU A 185 1.82 -19.18 10.13
N ILE A 186 2.97 -19.54 10.70
CA ILE A 186 3.29 -19.24 12.11
C ILE A 186 3.45 -17.72 12.32
N GLY A 187 3.03 -17.21 13.47
CA GLY A 187 3.18 -15.80 13.81
C GLY A 187 2.26 -15.34 14.94
N VAL A 188 1.62 -14.18 14.73
CA VAL A 188 0.69 -13.57 15.68
C VAL A 188 -0.44 -14.55 15.98
N GLY A 189 -0.67 -14.82 17.26
CA GLY A 189 -1.77 -15.67 17.72
C GLY A 189 -1.70 -17.15 17.30
N PHE A 190 -0.63 -17.61 16.63
CA PHE A 190 -0.53 -18.98 16.14
C PHE A 190 0.92 -19.49 16.14
N SER A 191 1.16 -20.60 16.84
CA SER A 191 2.53 -21.11 17.09
C SER A 191 2.88 -22.40 16.34
N GLN A 192 1.95 -23.02 15.61
CA GLN A 192 2.22 -24.25 14.87
C GLN A 192 2.78 -23.90 13.49
N THR A 193 3.76 -24.65 13.00
CA THR A 193 4.28 -24.48 11.63
C THR A 193 3.45 -25.33 10.66
N PRO A 194 2.70 -24.72 9.72
CA PRO A 194 1.91 -25.48 8.75
C PRO A 194 2.78 -26.13 7.68
N VAL A 195 2.25 -27.17 7.04
CA VAL A 195 2.90 -27.78 5.87
C VAL A 195 2.78 -26.85 4.66
N HIS A 196 3.92 -26.47 4.09
CA HIS A 196 3.98 -25.65 2.89
C HIS A 196 3.70 -26.47 1.63
N THR A 197 2.62 -26.14 0.91
CA THR A 197 2.27 -26.77 -0.36
C THR A 197 2.05 -25.70 -1.44
N PRO A 198 2.87 -25.61 -2.51
CA PRO A 198 2.73 -24.59 -3.54
C PRO A 198 1.36 -24.55 -4.25
N SER A 199 0.70 -25.71 -4.40
CA SER A 199 -0.65 -25.77 -4.97
C SER A 199 -1.67 -25.04 -4.11
N ASN A 200 -1.57 -25.18 -2.79
CA ASN A 200 -2.46 -24.51 -1.84
C ASN A 200 -2.28 -23.00 -1.92
N ASP A 201 -1.04 -22.51 -2.00
CA ASP A 201 -0.75 -21.08 -2.15
C ASP A 201 -1.29 -20.53 -3.48
N ARG A 202 -1.18 -21.29 -4.56
CA ARG A 202 -1.76 -20.92 -5.86
C ARG A 202 -3.29 -20.82 -5.80
N ASN A 203 -3.95 -21.79 -5.17
CA ASN A 203 -5.41 -21.80 -5.02
C ASN A 203 -5.89 -20.65 -4.13
N ARG A 204 -5.23 -20.40 -2.98
CA ARG A 204 -5.47 -19.23 -2.13
C ARG A 204 -5.34 -17.95 -2.94
N THR A 205 -4.27 -17.79 -3.71
CA THR A 205 -4.02 -16.60 -4.54
C THR A 205 -5.19 -16.30 -5.49
N GLU A 206 -5.71 -17.31 -6.20
CA GLU A 206 -6.85 -17.14 -7.11
C GLU A 206 -8.12 -16.73 -6.36
N ILE A 207 -8.38 -17.33 -5.19
CA ILE A 207 -9.54 -16.97 -4.34
C ILE A 207 -9.42 -15.52 -3.83
N LEU A 208 -8.26 -15.12 -3.30
CA LEU A 208 -8.05 -13.77 -2.80
C LEU A 208 -8.15 -12.72 -3.92
N LYS A 209 -7.72 -13.04 -5.15
CA LYS A 209 -7.91 -12.17 -6.32
C LYS A 209 -9.38 -11.96 -6.66
N LEU A 210 -10.20 -13.00 -6.58
CA LEU A 210 -11.64 -12.85 -6.77
C LEU A 210 -12.28 -12.04 -5.64
N LEU A 211 -11.89 -12.24 -4.39
CA LEU A 211 -12.37 -11.40 -3.27
C LEU A 211 -12.02 -9.92 -3.50
N LEU A 212 -10.77 -9.62 -3.87
CA LEU A 212 -10.34 -8.26 -4.20
C LEU A 212 -11.13 -7.69 -5.39
N THR A 213 -11.44 -8.53 -6.38
CA THR A 213 -12.29 -8.15 -7.52
C THR A 213 -13.70 -7.78 -7.04
N CYS A 214 -14.34 -8.58 -6.19
CA CYS A 214 -15.64 -8.26 -5.59
C CYS A 214 -15.59 -6.93 -4.82
N PHE A 215 -14.49 -6.65 -4.11
CA PHE A 215 -14.32 -5.43 -3.33
C PHE A 215 -14.01 -4.19 -4.17
N SER A 216 -13.66 -4.36 -5.44
CA SER A 216 -13.27 -3.26 -6.34
C SER A 216 -14.44 -2.44 -6.91
N GLU A 217 -15.69 -2.76 -6.55
CA GLU A 217 -16.90 -2.08 -7.05
C GLU A 217 -16.81 -0.54 -6.94
N THR A 218 -16.17 -0.01 -5.90
CA THR A 218 -15.99 1.43 -5.66
C THR A 218 -15.11 2.13 -6.69
N ILE A 219 -14.23 1.41 -7.40
CA ILE A 219 -13.37 1.96 -8.46
C ILE A 219 -14.21 2.35 -9.69
N TYR A 220 -15.38 1.73 -9.87
CA TYR A 220 -16.31 1.98 -10.96
C TYR A 220 -17.39 3.01 -10.60
N MET A 221 -17.31 3.62 -9.41
CA MET A 221 -18.25 4.63 -8.93
C MET A 221 -17.73 6.05 -9.18
N ASN A 222 -18.63 7.00 -9.38
CA ASN A 222 -18.23 8.41 -9.48
C ASN A 222 -17.94 8.97 -8.07
N PRO A 223 -16.74 9.49 -7.78
CA PRO A 223 -16.33 9.86 -6.42
C PRO A 223 -17.20 10.92 -5.73
N SER A 224 -17.91 11.74 -6.51
CA SER A 224 -18.50 13.01 -6.06
C SER A 224 -19.83 12.88 -5.32
N ILE A 225 -20.59 11.80 -5.55
CA ILE A 225 -21.98 11.65 -5.06
C ILE A 225 -22.24 10.25 -4.50
N GLU A 226 -21.69 9.20 -5.14
CA GLU A 226 -22.08 7.82 -4.84
C GLU A 226 -21.38 7.24 -3.60
N LEU A 227 -20.10 7.57 -3.34
CA LEU A 227 -19.32 6.99 -2.24
C LEU A 227 -19.87 7.32 -0.84
N GLN A 228 -20.54 8.47 -0.69
CA GLN A 228 -21.15 8.86 0.59
C GLN A 228 -22.54 8.24 0.79
N SER A 229 -23.24 7.86 -0.29
CA SER A 229 -24.60 7.30 -0.22
C SER A 229 -24.63 5.77 -0.32
N TYR A 230 -23.60 5.13 -0.89
CA TYR A 230 -23.55 3.69 -1.11
C TYR A 230 -22.27 3.08 -0.54
N PRO A 231 -22.29 2.59 0.72
CA PRO A 231 -21.17 1.84 1.26
C PRO A 231 -20.98 0.55 0.47
N ASN A 232 -19.73 0.10 0.34
CA ASN A 232 -19.39 -1.13 -0.35
C ASN A 232 -19.96 -2.34 0.42
N LYS A 233 -21.08 -2.88 -0.08
CA LYS A 233 -21.81 -4.00 0.57
C LYS A 233 -20.98 -5.28 0.61
N TRP A 234 -20.11 -5.50 -0.38
CA TRP A 234 -19.24 -6.67 -0.44
C TRP A 234 -18.28 -6.69 0.76
N LEU A 235 -17.65 -5.56 1.04
CA LEU A 235 -16.75 -5.41 2.18
C LEU A 235 -17.51 -5.41 3.51
N ALA A 236 -18.65 -4.71 3.59
CA ALA A 236 -19.46 -4.68 4.79
C ALA A 236 -19.90 -6.08 5.22
N TYR A 237 -20.40 -6.90 4.28
CA TYR A 237 -20.77 -8.29 4.56
C TYR A 237 -19.54 -9.14 4.92
N PHE A 238 -18.47 -9.08 4.12
CA PHE A 238 -17.31 -9.96 4.30
C PHE A 238 -16.56 -9.73 5.62
N THR A 239 -16.58 -8.50 6.13
CA THR A 239 -15.91 -8.11 7.39
C THR A 239 -16.84 -8.19 8.60
N SER A 240 -18.11 -8.57 8.42
CA SER A 240 -19.11 -8.69 9.50
C SER A 240 -19.03 -10.04 10.23
N SER A 241 -19.83 -10.16 11.29
CA SER A 241 -20.07 -11.40 12.05
C SER A 241 -20.69 -12.54 11.22
N HIS A 242 -21.28 -12.25 10.06
CA HIS A 242 -21.81 -13.28 9.15
C HIS A 242 -20.72 -14.15 8.53
N ASN A 243 -19.49 -13.63 8.42
CA ASN A 243 -18.36 -14.40 7.95
C ASN A 243 -17.62 -15.07 9.11
N ARG A 244 -17.92 -16.34 9.35
CA ARG A 244 -17.26 -17.16 10.38
C ARG A 244 -15.73 -17.29 10.21
N GLN A 245 -15.24 -17.11 8.98
CA GLN A 245 -13.82 -17.28 8.64
C GLN A 245 -12.99 -16.01 8.86
N THR A 246 -13.60 -14.93 9.35
CA THR A 246 -12.92 -13.63 9.52
C THR A 246 -11.68 -13.72 10.41
N LEU A 247 -11.75 -14.39 11.57
CA LEU A 247 -10.61 -14.51 12.48
C LEU A 247 -9.47 -15.40 11.92
N PRO A 248 -9.75 -16.63 11.44
CA PRO A 248 -8.75 -17.46 10.76
C PRO A 248 -8.08 -16.74 9.59
N LEU A 249 -8.88 -16.03 8.77
CA LEU A 249 -8.38 -15.31 7.60
C LEU A 249 -7.51 -14.11 8.02
N PHE A 250 -7.99 -13.27 8.93
CA PHE A 250 -7.20 -12.14 9.46
C PHE A 250 -5.83 -12.60 9.97
N THR A 251 -5.81 -13.64 10.78
CA THR A 251 -4.58 -14.20 11.36
C THR A 251 -3.67 -14.76 10.27
N SER A 252 -4.23 -15.47 9.30
CA SER A 252 -3.47 -16.05 8.18
C SER A 252 -2.87 -14.99 7.26
N LEU A 253 -3.61 -13.91 6.95
CA LEU A 253 -3.13 -12.80 6.14
C LEU A 253 -1.96 -12.07 6.81
N ILE A 254 -2.09 -11.75 8.10
CA ILE A 254 -1.01 -11.09 8.85
C ILE A 254 0.23 -11.98 8.90
N ASN A 255 0.08 -13.27 9.24
CA ASN A 255 1.23 -14.14 9.38
C ASN A 255 1.93 -14.43 8.04
N ILE A 256 1.18 -14.66 6.95
CA ILE A 256 1.81 -14.90 5.64
C ILE A 256 2.58 -13.67 5.15
N ILE A 257 2.08 -12.45 5.40
CA ILE A 257 2.76 -11.20 5.04
C ILE A 257 4.01 -11.03 5.89
N PHE A 258 3.89 -10.99 7.22
CA PHE A 258 4.99 -10.60 8.10
C PHE A 258 5.99 -11.72 8.40
N SER A 259 5.73 -12.96 7.98
CA SER A 259 6.71 -14.06 8.00
C SER A 259 7.40 -14.26 6.64
N TYR A 260 6.97 -13.58 5.57
CA TYR A 260 7.58 -13.72 4.25
C TYR A 260 9.03 -13.21 4.21
N ASP A 261 9.92 -14.01 3.62
CA ASP A 261 11.33 -13.67 3.38
C ASP A 261 11.63 -13.69 1.87
N PRO A 262 11.82 -12.51 1.25
CA PRO A 262 12.10 -12.40 -0.18
C PRO A 262 13.54 -12.75 -0.57
N VAL A 263 14.49 -12.80 0.37
CA VAL A 263 15.91 -13.01 0.07
C VAL A 263 16.25 -14.51 0.15
N GLY A 264 15.75 -15.19 1.19
CA GLY A 264 16.13 -16.56 1.49
C GLY A 264 17.58 -16.68 1.92
N TYR A 265 18.15 -17.88 1.77
CA TYR A 265 19.46 -18.20 2.36
C TYR A 265 20.68 -17.89 1.47
N LEU A 266 20.52 -17.74 0.14
CA LEU A 266 21.63 -17.61 -0.80
C LEU A 266 21.44 -16.45 -1.80
N PRO A 267 22.54 -15.81 -2.26
CA PRO A 267 22.50 -14.89 -3.39
C PRO A 267 21.90 -15.55 -4.64
N TYR A 268 21.12 -14.80 -5.42
CA TYR A 268 20.46 -15.25 -6.66
C TYR A 268 19.47 -16.42 -6.49
N ASN A 269 19.03 -16.72 -5.25
CA ASN A 269 18.10 -17.81 -4.98
C ASN A 269 16.84 -17.74 -5.88
N TYR A 270 16.34 -16.52 -6.11
CA TYR A 270 15.16 -16.26 -6.95
C TYR A 270 15.36 -16.53 -8.46
N LEU A 271 16.60 -16.64 -8.94
CA LEU A 271 16.89 -17.03 -10.33
C LEU A 271 16.91 -18.55 -10.48
N LEU A 272 17.28 -19.27 -9.43
CA LEU A 272 17.38 -20.73 -9.42
C LEU A 272 16.06 -21.39 -9.05
N PHE A 273 15.28 -20.77 -8.16
CA PHE A 273 14.04 -21.30 -7.63
C PHE A 273 12.90 -20.32 -7.87
N THR A 274 11.77 -20.85 -8.36
CA THR A 274 10.55 -20.07 -8.51
C THR A 274 9.96 -19.80 -7.14
N ASP A 275 9.81 -18.54 -6.81
CA ASP A 275 9.10 -18.11 -5.62
C ASP A 275 7.59 -18.25 -5.81
N THR A 276 7.02 -19.28 -5.19
CA THR A 276 5.59 -19.58 -5.28
C THR A 276 4.75 -18.80 -4.26
N ARG A 277 5.38 -18.10 -3.31
CA ARG A 277 4.70 -17.50 -2.16
C ARG A 277 4.51 -16.00 -2.29
N GLU A 278 5.42 -15.29 -2.96
CA GLU A 278 5.25 -13.84 -3.19
C GLU A 278 3.91 -13.46 -3.82
N PRO A 279 3.37 -14.16 -4.85
CA PRO A 279 2.08 -13.80 -5.41
C PRO A 279 0.92 -13.88 -4.42
N LEU A 280 1.00 -14.80 -3.44
CA LEU A 280 0.02 -14.89 -2.36
C LEU A 280 0.19 -13.73 -1.38
N VAL A 281 1.43 -13.41 -1.01
CA VAL A 281 1.76 -12.33 -0.06
C VAL A 281 1.32 -10.97 -0.59
N GLU A 282 1.54 -10.70 -1.87
CA GLU A 282 1.13 -9.46 -2.53
C GLU A 282 -0.40 -9.27 -2.46
N VAL A 283 -1.16 -10.28 -2.88
CA VAL A 283 -2.64 -10.20 -2.86
C VAL A 283 -3.16 -10.21 -1.42
N ALA A 284 -2.50 -10.90 -0.49
CA ALA A 284 -2.83 -10.86 0.93
C ALA A 284 -2.66 -9.47 1.53
N ALA A 285 -1.57 -8.77 1.19
CA ALA A 285 -1.33 -7.40 1.62
C ALA A 285 -2.39 -6.44 1.07
N GLN A 286 -2.74 -6.56 -0.21
CA GLN A 286 -3.81 -5.77 -0.84
C GLN A 286 -5.17 -6.02 -0.18
N LEU A 287 -5.52 -7.28 0.04
CA LEU A 287 -6.78 -7.65 0.69
C LEU A 287 -6.84 -7.15 2.14
N LEU A 288 -5.73 -7.22 2.88
CA LEU A 288 -5.64 -6.71 4.25
C LEU A 288 -5.77 -5.17 4.28
N CYS A 289 -5.21 -4.45 3.31
CA CYS A 289 -5.41 -2.99 3.19
C CYS A 289 -6.90 -2.66 3.06
N VAL A 290 -7.60 -3.30 2.11
CA VAL A 290 -9.01 -3.00 1.79
C VAL A 290 -9.94 -3.44 2.94
N THR A 291 -9.66 -4.56 3.59
CA THR A 291 -10.47 -5.04 4.73
C THR A 291 -10.27 -4.22 6.00
N LEU A 292 -9.19 -3.43 6.12
CA LEU A 292 -8.94 -2.51 7.23
C LEU A 292 -9.47 -1.07 7.00
N ASP A 293 -10.18 -0.83 5.90
CA ASP A 293 -10.86 0.43 5.66
C ASP A 293 -12.20 0.52 6.41
N ASN A 294 -12.50 1.72 6.94
CA ASN A 294 -13.78 2.01 7.57
C ASN A 294 -14.78 2.46 6.51
N PHE A 295 -15.83 1.66 6.29
CA PHE A 295 -16.98 2.04 5.47
C PHE A 295 -18.22 2.36 6.31
N SER A 296 -18.13 2.20 7.64
CA SER A 296 -19.20 2.60 8.54
C SER A 296 -19.28 4.12 8.55
N SER A 297 -20.38 4.61 8.00
CA SER A 297 -20.72 6.02 7.83
C SER A 297 -20.34 6.82 9.07
N SER A 298 -19.65 7.93 8.85
CA SER A 298 -19.49 9.01 9.83
C SER A 298 -20.85 9.67 10.10
N SER A 299 -21.80 8.92 10.66
CA SER A 299 -23.12 9.38 11.08
C SER A 299 -23.22 9.31 12.60
N SER A 300 -22.24 9.85 13.32
CA SER A 300 -22.36 10.20 14.76
C SER A 300 -21.11 10.92 15.27
N SER A 301 -20.85 12.11 14.72
CA SER A 301 -20.08 13.15 15.43
C SER A 301 -20.45 14.55 14.93
N SER A 302 -21.75 14.81 14.81
CA SER A 302 -22.25 16.17 14.95
C SER A 302 -22.40 16.45 16.44
N THR A 303 -21.36 17.05 17.02
CA THR A 303 -21.39 17.64 18.36
C THR A 303 -22.35 18.84 18.34
N THR A 304 -23.65 18.60 18.49
CA THR A 304 -24.59 19.65 18.91
C THR A 304 -24.69 19.58 20.42
N ILE A 305 -23.99 20.50 21.06
CA ILE A 305 -24.16 20.89 22.45
C ILE A 305 -25.56 21.49 22.55
N ASP A 306 -26.50 20.78 23.17
CA ASP A 306 -27.47 21.30 24.14
C ASP A 306 -28.67 20.35 24.36
N GLN A 307 -28.96 20.14 25.64
CA GLN A 307 -30.25 19.79 26.29
C GLN A 307 -30.31 18.48 27.09
N VAL A 308 -30.19 18.68 28.41
CA VAL A 308 -30.91 18.10 29.58
C VAL A 308 -31.09 16.57 29.70
N PRO A 309 -30.67 15.96 30.83
CA PRO A 309 -30.83 14.53 31.08
C PRO A 309 -32.18 14.19 31.72
N SER A 310 -32.95 13.30 31.11
CA SER A 310 -34.08 12.64 31.76
C SER A 310 -34.17 11.16 31.39
N SER A 311 -34.12 10.34 32.46
CA SER A 311 -34.58 8.95 32.60
C SER A 311 -33.67 7.80 32.12
N PRO A 312 -33.36 6.82 33.00
CA PRO A 312 -32.59 5.63 32.65
C PRO A 312 -33.54 4.53 32.16
N THR A 313 -33.62 4.33 30.85
CA THR A 313 -34.26 3.16 30.25
C THR A 313 -33.21 2.24 29.64
N ASN A 314 -32.99 1.12 30.34
CA ASN A 314 -32.51 -0.18 29.85
C ASN A 314 -31.66 -0.17 28.57
N LYS A 315 -30.35 0.06 28.74
CA LYS A 315 -29.34 -0.38 27.77
C LYS A 315 -29.14 -1.89 27.90
N THR A 316 -30.06 -2.66 27.34
CA THR A 316 -29.89 -4.11 27.11
C THR A 316 -30.14 -4.39 25.65
N SER A 317 -29.11 -4.15 24.83
CA SER A 317 -28.86 -4.77 23.52
C SER A 317 -27.62 -4.12 22.91
N ILE A 318 -26.44 -4.67 23.24
CA ILE A 318 -25.22 -4.45 22.46
C ILE A 318 -25.42 -5.25 21.16
N GLY A 319 -26.11 -4.65 20.20
CA GLY A 319 -26.19 -5.11 18.82
C GLY A 319 -24.98 -4.55 18.06
N ASP A 320 -23.89 -5.30 18.06
CA ASP A 320 -22.62 -5.07 17.37
C ASP A 320 -22.73 -5.36 15.85
N ASP A 321 -23.86 -5.06 15.23
CA ASP A 321 -24.25 -5.58 13.90
C ASP A 321 -23.72 -4.75 12.71
N GLY A 322 -22.70 -3.92 12.96
CA GLY A 322 -22.09 -3.03 11.96
C GLY A 322 -20.60 -2.76 12.15
N SER A 323 -19.92 -3.52 13.01
CA SER A 323 -18.48 -3.36 13.24
C SER A 323 -17.66 -4.25 12.31
N ASN A 324 -16.66 -3.66 11.66
CA ASN A 324 -15.69 -4.39 10.86
C ASN A 324 -14.79 -5.22 11.79
N LEU A 325 -14.93 -6.54 11.73
CA LEU A 325 -14.22 -7.48 12.61
C LEU A 325 -12.71 -7.50 12.38
N PHE A 326 -12.22 -7.26 11.16
CA PHE A 326 -10.78 -7.17 10.89
C PHE A 326 -10.15 -6.03 11.70
N ILE A 327 -10.84 -4.89 11.75
CA ILE A 327 -10.41 -3.72 12.53
C ILE A 327 -10.51 -4.00 14.03
N ASN A 328 -11.57 -4.69 14.46
CA ASN A 328 -11.75 -5.10 15.85
C ASN A 328 -10.59 -6.02 16.30
N TYR A 329 -10.26 -7.05 15.50
CA TYR A 329 -9.16 -7.95 15.80
C TYR A 329 -7.80 -7.25 15.82
N LEU A 330 -7.52 -6.37 14.84
CA LEU A 330 -6.30 -5.56 14.83
C LEU A 330 -6.17 -4.71 16.10
N SER A 331 -7.25 -4.09 16.57
CA SER A 331 -7.26 -3.28 17.79
C SER A 331 -7.00 -4.08 19.07
N ARG A 332 -7.26 -5.39 19.05
CA ARG A 332 -7.13 -6.30 20.20
C ARG A 332 -5.75 -6.96 20.33
N ILE A 333 -4.90 -6.91 19.30
CA ILE A 333 -3.50 -7.37 19.42
C ILE A 333 -2.81 -6.54 20.51
N HIS A 334 -2.14 -7.20 21.45
CA HIS A 334 -1.56 -6.51 22.61
C HIS A 334 -0.32 -7.17 23.20
N ARG A 335 0.06 -8.38 22.77
CA ARG A 335 1.27 -9.04 23.30
C ARG A 335 2.51 -8.44 22.65
N ASP A 336 3.54 -8.21 23.46
CA ASP A 336 4.82 -7.67 22.98
C ASP A 336 5.50 -8.60 21.96
N ASP A 337 5.37 -9.92 22.12
CA ASP A 337 5.87 -10.90 21.15
C ASP A 337 5.22 -10.72 19.77
N ASP A 338 3.89 -10.53 19.75
CA ASP A 338 3.13 -10.31 18.52
C ASP A 338 3.56 -8.99 17.86
N PHE A 339 3.72 -7.91 18.65
CA PHE A 339 4.21 -6.63 18.13
C PHE A 339 5.65 -6.70 17.60
N SER A 340 6.52 -7.48 18.24
CA SER A 340 7.88 -7.75 17.77
C SER A 340 7.87 -8.44 16.40
N ILE A 341 7.02 -9.46 16.21
CA ILE A 341 6.87 -10.16 14.92
C ILE A 341 6.43 -9.17 13.83
N LEU A 342 5.40 -8.36 14.11
CA LEU A 342 4.87 -7.38 13.16
C LEU A 342 5.93 -6.33 12.79
N LEU A 343 6.59 -5.72 13.78
CA LEU A 343 7.57 -4.66 13.55
C LEU A 343 8.79 -5.19 12.78
N LYS A 344 9.30 -6.37 13.13
CA LYS A 344 10.39 -7.01 12.39
C LYS A 344 9.99 -7.35 10.95
N GLY A 345 8.76 -7.80 10.75
CA GLY A 345 8.19 -8.03 9.41
C GLY A 345 8.17 -6.75 8.57
N PHE A 346 7.65 -5.65 9.12
CA PHE A 346 7.69 -4.34 8.46
C PHE A 346 9.12 -3.88 8.14
N CYS A 347 10.03 -3.97 9.11
CA CYS A 347 11.43 -3.57 8.90
C CYS A 347 12.09 -4.41 7.79
N ARG A 348 11.92 -5.74 7.81
CA ARG A 348 12.49 -6.64 6.80
C ARG A 348 11.98 -6.30 5.40
N LEU A 349 10.66 -6.18 5.25
CA LEU A 349 10.04 -6.02 3.94
C LEU A 349 10.23 -4.61 3.39
N LEU A 350 10.06 -3.55 4.19
CA LEU A 350 10.25 -2.17 3.72
C LEU A 350 11.71 -1.86 3.35
N ASN A 351 12.68 -2.48 4.02
CA ASN A 351 14.10 -2.31 3.68
C ASN A 351 14.56 -3.20 2.52
N ASN A 352 13.82 -4.25 2.15
CA ASN A 352 14.23 -5.17 1.08
C ASN A 352 14.59 -4.45 -0.25
N PRO A 353 13.78 -3.51 -0.77
CA PRO A 353 14.13 -2.81 -2.01
C PRO A 353 15.40 -1.93 -1.93
N LEU A 354 15.81 -1.59 -0.70
CA LEU A 354 16.95 -0.74 -0.38
C LEU A 354 18.25 -1.53 -0.18
N ILE A 355 18.18 -2.85 -0.05
CA ILE A 355 19.36 -3.70 0.16
C ILE A 355 20.34 -3.51 -1.00
N GLN A 356 21.58 -3.18 -0.66
CA GLN A 356 22.72 -3.19 -1.56
C GLN A 356 23.67 -4.30 -1.17
N THR A 357 23.97 -5.17 -2.12
CA THR A 357 24.96 -6.24 -2.01
C THR A 357 26.13 -5.93 -2.92
N TYR A 358 27.28 -6.55 -2.64
CA TYR A 358 28.46 -6.46 -3.52
C TYR A 358 28.17 -7.00 -4.92
N LEU A 359 27.28 -8.00 -5.01
CA LEU A 359 26.87 -8.66 -6.24
C LEU A 359 25.59 -8.01 -6.79
N PRO A 360 25.66 -7.28 -7.93
CA PRO A 360 24.49 -6.62 -8.49
C PRO A 360 23.34 -7.60 -8.77
N GLY A 361 22.13 -7.20 -8.40
CA GLY A 361 20.93 -8.01 -8.60
C GLY A 361 20.90 -9.32 -7.81
N SER A 362 21.76 -9.49 -6.79
CA SER A 362 21.83 -10.77 -6.05
C SER A 362 20.65 -11.02 -5.12
N CYS A 363 19.88 -9.99 -4.78
CA CYS A 363 18.69 -10.10 -3.94
C CYS A 363 17.44 -9.74 -4.72
N LYS A 364 16.38 -10.52 -4.57
CA LYS A 364 15.06 -10.20 -5.09
C LYS A 364 14.53 -8.95 -4.39
N LYS A 365 13.90 -8.07 -5.16
CA LYS A 365 13.21 -6.88 -4.65
C LYS A 365 11.71 -7.06 -4.72
N ILE A 366 11.01 -6.82 -3.61
CA ILE A 366 9.56 -6.90 -3.56
C ILE A 366 8.89 -5.74 -4.33
N GLY A 367 7.70 -5.99 -4.88
CA GLY A 367 6.88 -4.99 -5.58
C GLY A 367 5.85 -4.26 -4.71
N PHE A 368 5.44 -4.85 -3.59
CA PHE A 368 4.26 -4.44 -2.79
C PHE A 368 4.60 -3.50 -1.61
N TYR A 369 5.59 -2.62 -1.77
CA TYR A 369 6.00 -1.70 -0.70
C TYR A 369 4.97 -0.61 -0.40
N GLN A 370 4.08 -0.29 -1.35
CA GLN A 370 3.03 0.72 -1.15
C GLN A 370 1.96 0.20 -0.19
N GLU A 371 1.57 -1.06 -0.36
CA GLU A 371 0.66 -1.78 0.53
C GLU A 371 1.23 -1.85 1.94
N LEU A 372 2.53 -2.15 2.08
CA LEU A 372 3.19 -2.17 3.39
C LEU A 372 3.16 -0.82 4.11
N LEU A 373 3.30 0.29 3.39
CA LEU A 373 3.19 1.63 3.99
C LEU A 373 1.76 1.91 4.45
N ILE A 374 0.76 1.56 3.63
CA ILE A 374 -0.65 1.69 4.01
C ILE A 374 -0.95 0.82 5.24
N LEU A 375 -0.49 -0.43 5.27
CA LEU A 375 -0.65 -1.31 6.42
C LEU A 375 0.03 -0.75 7.66
N PHE A 376 1.26 -0.24 7.55
CA PHE A 376 1.95 0.36 8.69
C PHE A 376 1.16 1.53 9.28
N TRP A 377 0.67 2.43 8.42
CA TRP A 377 -0.20 3.52 8.84
C TRP A 377 -1.48 3.01 9.54
N LYS A 378 -2.19 2.05 8.95
CA LYS A 378 -3.41 1.47 9.52
C LYS A 378 -3.14 0.79 10.87
N PHE A 379 -2.04 0.04 11.01
CA PHE A 379 -1.68 -0.62 12.26
C PHE A 379 -1.41 0.40 13.37
N CYS A 380 -0.66 1.46 13.08
CA CYS A 380 -0.42 2.55 14.02
C CYS A 380 -1.68 3.34 14.37
N ASP A 381 -2.55 3.57 13.38
CA ASP A 381 -3.78 4.33 13.59
C ASP A 381 -4.80 3.53 14.43
N ARG A 382 -5.07 2.28 14.05
CA ARG A 382 -6.10 1.42 14.66
C ARG A 382 -5.67 0.74 15.95
N ASN A 383 -4.37 0.57 16.19
CA ASN A 383 -3.85 -0.01 17.42
C ASN A 383 -2.82 0.92 18.06
N LYS A 384 -3.30 1.76 19.00
CA LYS A 384 -2.41 2.69 19.74
C LYS A 384 -1.37 1.96 20.58
N LYS A 385 -1.62 0.73 21.05
CA LYS A 385 -0.61 -0.07 21.77
C LYS A 385 0.56 -0.43 20.84
N PHE A 386 0.28 -0.80 19.60
CA PHE A 386 1.31 -1.03 18.59
C PHE A 386 2.08 0.27 18.29
N LEU A 387 1.39 1.40 18.09
CA LEU A 387 2.05 2.70 17.90
C LEU A 387 3.03 3.02 19.05
N TYR A 388 2.60 2.87 20.31
CA TYR A 388 3.48 3.10 21.46
C TYR A 388 4.63 2.08 21.53
N TYR A 389 4.40 0.83 21.15
CA TYR A 389 5.45 -0.19 21.05
C TYR A 389 6.52 0.24 20.03
N VAL A 390 6.10 0.65 18.84
CA VAL A 390 6.99 1.15 17.78
C VAL A 390 7.79 2.36 18.26
N LEU A 391 7.16 3.34 18.90
CA LEU A 391 7.83 4.55 19.42
C LEU A 391 8.82 4.25 20.57
N LYS A 392 8.66 3.11 21.25
CA LYS A 392 9.59 2.58 22.26
C LYS A 392 10.70 1.68 21.65
N SER A 393 10.53 1.16 20.43
CA SER A 393 11.54 0.32 19.76
C SER A 393 12.60 1.16 19.05
N SER A 394 13.87 0.73 19.05
CA SER A 394 14.93 1.35 18.24
C SER A 394 14.75 1.14 16.74
N GLU A 395 14.00 0.10 16.37
CA GLU A 395 13.71 -0.29 14.98
C GLU A 395 12.84 0.74 14.24
N ILE A 396 12.26 1.73 14.93
CA ILE A 396 11.55 2.83 14.26
C ILE A 396 12.44 3.57 13.26
N LEU A 397 13.75 3.65 13.50
CA LEU A 397 14.68 4.27 12.55
C LEU A 397 14.78 3.44 11.26
N ASP A 398 14.70 2.11 11.38
CA ASP A 398 14.69 1.18 10.25
C ASP A 398 13.36 1.26 9.46
N ILE A 399 12.30 1.83 10.03
CA ILE A 399 11.06 2.17 9.31
C ILE A 399 11.14 3.54 8.64
N ILE A 400 11.73 4.55 9.31
CA ILE A 400 11.82 5.92 8.78
C ILE A 400 12.70 5.96 7.52
N ILE A 401 13.80 5.22 7.50
CA ILE A 401 14.74 5.20 6.37
C ILE A 401 14.06 4.85 5.03
N PRO A 402 13.33 3.73 4.90
CA PRO A 402 12.62 3.41 3.66
C PRO A 402 11.50 4.41 3.33
N ILE A 403 10.80 4.97 4.33
CA ILE A 403 9.81 6.03 4.08
C ILE A 403 10.48 7.24 3.42
N LEU A 404 11.57 7.75 4.00
CA LEU A 404 12.30 8.90 3.46
C LEU A 404 12.93 8.60 2.09
N TYR A 405 13.40 7.37 1.87
CA TYR A 405 13.88 6.90 0.56
C TYR A 405 12.78 7.01 -0.49
N PHE A 406 11.61 6.42 -0.25
CA PHE A 406 10.51 6.40 -1.21
C PHE A 406 9.91 7.78 -1.45
N LEU A 407 9.83 8.62 -0.41
CA LEU A 407 9.42 10.03 -0.55
C LEU A 407 10.41 10.81 -1.42
N ASN A 408 11.71 10.61 -1.22
CA ASN A 408 12.71 11.24 -2.06
C ASN A 408 12.58 10.74 -3.50
N ASP A 409 12.62 9.44 -3.76
CA ASP A 409 12.56 8.85 -5.11
C ASP A 409 11.29 9.30 -5.88
N SER A 410 10.16 9.40 -5.18
CA SER A 410 8.86 9.65 -5.80
C SER A 410 8.51 11.13 -5.99
N ARG A 411 9.30 12.07 -5.43
CA ARG A 411 8.96 13.51 -5.39
C ARG A 411 8.70 14.14 -6.77
N THR A 412 9.37 13.64 -7.81
CA THR A 412 9.23 14.15 -9.19
C THR A 412 8.15 13.42 -10.00
N ASP A 413 7.62 12.31 -9.49
CA ASP A 413 6.66 11.47 -10.20
C ASP A 413 5.23 11.80 -9.78
N SER A 414 4.48 12.43 -10.69
CA SER A 414 3.08 12.79 -10.46
C SER A 414 2.15 11.59 -10.28
N SER A 415 2.52 10.40 -10.74
CA SER A 415 1.72 9.19 -10.55
C SER A 415 1.79 8.65 -9.12
N LYS A 416 2.85 8.99 -8.37
CA LYS A 416 3.11 8.51 -7.02
C LYS A 416 2.68 9.48 -5.92
N ILE A 417 1.77 10.40 -6.21
CA ILE A 417 1.29 11.39 -5.21
C ILE A 417 0.63 10.72 -4.01
N GLY A 418 -0.11 9.61 -4.22
CA GLY A 418 -0.69 8.84 -3.11
C GLY A 418 0.37 8.31 -2.13
N LEU A 419 1.51 7.84 -2.68
CA LEU A 419 2.66 7.40 -1.90
C LEU A 419 3.29 8.56 -1.09
N MET A 420 3.32 9.76 -1.66
CA MET A 420 3.78 10.96 -0.95
C MET A 420 2.88 11.28 0.25
N HIS A 421 1.55 11.24 0.07
CA HIS A 421 0.60 11.49 1.15
C HIS A 421 0.75 10.47 2.29
N ILE A 422 0.77 9.18 1.98
CA ILE A 422 0.86 8.13 3.02
C ILE A 422 2.18 8.23 3.79
N GLY A 423 3.32 8.43 3.11
CA GLY A 423 4.61 8.55 3.79
C GLY A 423 4.68 9.77 4.71
N ILE A 424 4.17 10.91 4.26
CA ILE A 424 4.14 12.15 5.06
C ILE A 424 3.16 12.03 6.24
N PHE A 425 1.99 11.42 6.05
CA PHE A 425 1.02 11.21 7.14
C PHE A 425 1.53 10.22 8.20
N ILE A 426 2.28 9.18 7.81
CA ILE A 426 2.98 8.33 8.78
C ILE A 426 3.96 9.16 9.59
N LEU A 427 4.82 9.96 8.95
CA LEU A 427 5.79 10.81 9.66
C LEU A 427 5.10 11.84 10.54
N LEU A 428 3.96 12.41 10.10
CA LEU A 428 3.15 13.33 10.88
C LEU A 428 2.62 12.65 12.15
N LEU A 429 2.02 11.47 12.02
CA LEU A 429 1.54 10.67 13.15
C LEU A 429 2.66 10.37 14.15
N LEU A 430 3.83 9.93 13.67
CA LEU A 430 4.97 9.61 14.53
C LEU A 430 5.58 10.87 15.19
N SER A 431 5.60 12.00 14.49
CA SER A 431 6.18 13.25 14.97
C SER A 431 5.47 13.84 16.18
N GLY A 432 4.18 13.52 16.38
CA GLY A 432 3.40 13.99 17.52
C GLY A 432 3.89 13.46 18.87
N GLU A 433 4.81 12.50 18.89
CA GLU A 433 5.28 11.82 20.09
C GLU A 433 6.74 12.15 20.40
N ARG A 434 7.01 12.57 21.64
CA ARG A 434 8.36 12.99 22.09
C ARG A 434 9.47 11.98 21.79
N ASN A 435 9.18 10.70 22.00
CA ASN A 435 10.17 9.63 21.81
C ASN A 435 10.69 9.57 20.37
N PHE A 436 9.87 9.91 19.39
CA PHE A 436 10.27 9.98 17.99
C PHE A 436 11.34 11.06 17.79
N GLY A 437 11.05 12.30 18.20
CA GLY A 437 11.99 13.43 18.09
C GLY A 437 13.31 13.16 18.79
N VAL A 438 13.28 12.55 19.99
CA VAL A 438 14.52 12.18 20.71
C VAL A 438 15.34 11.14 19.94
N ARG A 439 14.71 10.12 19.36
CA ARG A 439 15.39 9.04 18.62
C ARG A 439 16.05 9.52 17.33
N LEU A 440 15.51 10.55 16.69
CA LEU A 440 16.08 11.10 15.45
C LEU A 440 17.52 11.63 15.62
N ASN A 441 17.96 11.90 16.86
CA ASN A 441 19.35 12.27 17.15
C ASN A 441 20.36 11.14 16.98
N LYS A 442 19.94 9.88 16.76
CA LYS A 442 20.91 8.81 16.50
C LYS A 442 21.69 9.10 15.21
N PRO A 443 23.01 8.84 15.17
CA PRO A 443 23.81 9.01 13.96
C PRO A 443 23.24 8.22 12.79
N TYR A 444 23.19 8.85 11.62
CA TYR A 444 22.82 8.19 10.38
C TYR A 444 24.08 7.63 9.72
N VAL A 445 24.19 6.31 9.67
CA VAL A 445 25.38 5.59 9.16
C VAL A 445 25.09 4.91 7.82
N THR A 446 23.84 4.58 7.54
CA THR A 446 23.43 3.86 6.34
C THR A 446 23.72 4.67 5.10
N ARG A 447 24.46 4.12 4.14
CA ARG A 447 24.69 4.76 2.84
C ARG A 447 23.73 4.17 1.82
N LEU A 448 22.63 4.88 1.57
CA LEU A 448 21.69 4.52 0.51
C LEU A 448 21.99 5.31 -0.76
N PRO A 449 21.68 4.77 -1.95
CA PRO A 449 21.82 5.46 -3.22
C PRO A 449 20.71 6.51 -3.39
N MET A 450 20.54 7.40 -2.41
CA MET A 450 19.64 8.53 -2.53
C MET A 450 20.38 9.65 -3.23
N ASN A 451 19.73 10.30 -4.21
CA ASN A 451 20.21 11.57 -4.73
C ASN A 451 20.03 12.63 -3.63
N LEU A 452 21.00 12.75 -2.73
CA LEU A 452 21.09 13.70 -1.62
C LEU A 452 22.52 14.28 -1.59
N PRO A 453 22.71 15.52 -1.10
CA PRO A 453 24.06 16.03 -0.82
C PRO A 453 24.76 15.13 0.21
N ILE A 454 26.09 15.06 0.15
CA ILE A 454 26.87 14.36 1.17
C ILE A 454 26.73 15.11 2.49
N PHE A 455 26.45 14.39 3.57
CA PHE A 455 26.40 14.95 4.90
C PHE A 455 26.81 13.91 5.94
N THR A 456 27.33 14.40 7.06
CA THR A 456 27.56 13.62 8.28
C THR A 456 26.65 14.16 9.37
N GLY A 457 25.71 13.35 9.83
CA GLY A 457 24.70 13.83 10.77
C GLY A 457 23.82 12.71 11.31
N THR A 458 22.63 13.09 11.73
CA THR A 458 21.65 12.24 12.41
C THR A 458 20.49 11.87 11.48
N HIS A 459 19.55 11.05 11.96
CA HIS A 459 18.32 10.78 11.22
C HIS A 459 17.44 12.03 11.08
N ALA A 460 17.55 12.99 12.01
CA ALA A 460 16.91 14.30 11.88
C ALA A 460 17.42 15.07 10.67
N ASP A 461 18.74 15.01 10.41
CA ASP A 461 19.35 15.64 9.25
C ASP A 461 18.83 15.04 7.94
N LEU A 462 18.78 13.71 7.86
CA LEU A 462 18.21 13.02 6.71
C LEU A 462 16.77 13.49 6.42
N LEU A 463 15.93 13.55 7.46
CA LEU A 463 14.54 13.99 7.35
C LEU A 463 14.45 15.42 6.82
N ILE A 464 15.20 16.36 7.41
CA ILE A 464 15.18 17.77 7.02
C ILE A 464 15.66 17.94 5.57
N ILE A 465 16.72 17.24 5.16
CA ILE A 465 17.26 17.33 3.81
C ILE A 465 16.26 16.78 2.78
N VAL A 466 15.60 15.66 3.08
CA VAL A 466 14.56 15.09 2.21
C VAL A 466 13.36 16.04 2.12
N PHE A 467 12.89 16.58 3.24
CA PHE A 467 11.76 17.52 3.26
C PHE A 467 12.07 18.79 2.48
N HIS A 468 13.28 19.34 2.63
CA HIS A 468 13.75 20.46 1.81
C HIS A 468 13.68 20.12 0.31
N LYS A 469 14.20 18.95 -0.11
CA LYS A 469 14.15 18.54 -1.52
C LYS A 469 12.73 18.37 -2.04
N ILE A 470 11.80 17.90 -1.21
CA ILE A 470 10.38 17.79 -1.58
C ILE A 470 9.77 19.18 -1.78
N ILE A 471 9.97 20.10 -0.84
CA ILE A 471 9.41 21.47 -0.89
C ILE A 471 9.98 22.29 -2.05
N VAL A 472 11.28 22.15 -2.33
CA VAL A 472 11.95 22.87 -3.42
C VAL A 472 11.73 22.19 -4.77
N SER A 473 11.18 20.98 -4.81
CA SER A 473 10.83 20.33 -6.07
C SER A 473 9.76 21.13 -6.82
N ALA A 474 9.84 21.16 -8.16
CA ALA A 474 8.93 21.94 -9.00
C ALA A 474 7.53 21.30 -9.16
N ASN A 475 7.12 20.43 -8.24
CA ASN A 475 5.85 19.72 -8.32
C ASN A 475 4.77 20.45 -7.51
N GLN A 476 3.98 21.29 -8.18
CA GLN A 476 2.90 22.08 -7.55
C GLN A 476 1.87 21.21 -6.83
N ARG A 477 1.69 19.95 -7.25
CA ARG A 477 0.72 19.04 -6.60
C ARG A 477 1.14 18.62 -5.19
N LEU A 478 2.38 18.87 -4.79
CA LEU A 478 2.87 18.63 -3.43
C LEU A 478 2.67 19.82 -2.49
N GLN A 479 2.25 20.99 -3.01
CA GLN A 479 2.03 22.18 -2.19
C GLN A 479 1.06 21.96 -1.01
N PRO A 480 -0.04 21.19 -1.13
CA PRO A 480 -0.91 20.88 0.00
C PRO A 480 -0.23 20.09 1.14
N LEU A 481 0.92 19.47 0.87
CA LEU A 481 1.68 18.69 1.86
C LEU A 481 2.71 19.54 2.62
N TYR A 482 2.95 20.79 2.22
CA TYR A 482 3.99 21.62 2.82
C TYR A 482 3.70 21.94 4.28
N ASP A 483 2.42 22.19 4.61
CA ASP A 483 1.98 22.38 6.00
C ASP A 483 2.29 21.16 6.86
N CYS A 484 2.05 19.95 6.34
CA CYS A 484 2.34 18.71 7.05
C CYS A 484 3.85 18.52 7.27
N LEU A 485 4.67 18.76 6.24
CA LEU A 485 6.13 18.66 6.32
C LEU A 485 6.72 19.62 7.37
N LEU A 486 6.25 20.86 7.38
CA LEU A 486 6.71 21.86 8.34
C LEU A 486 6.17 21.59 9.75
N THR A 487 4.93 21.12 9.88
CA THR A 487 4.36 20.69 11.17
C THR A 487 5.20 19.59 11.80
N ILE A 488 5.65 18.60 11.01
CA ILE A 488 6.57 17.56 11.47
C ILE A 488 7.87 18.17 12.00
N ILE A 489 8.48 19.13 11.28
CA ILE A 489 9.71 19.81 11.70
C ILE A 489 9.47 20.55 13.03
N VAL A 490 8.34 21.26 13.16
CA VAL A 490 7.96 21.94 14.42
C VAL A 490 7.84 20.93 15.56
N ASN A 491 7.13 19.82 15.37
CA ASN A 491 6.91 18.82 16.41
C ASN A 491 8.23 18.21 16.94
N ILE A 492 9.20 17.96 16.06
CA ILE A 492 10.48 17.37 16.46
C ILE A 492 11.50 18.41 16.95
N SER A 493 11.34 19.69 16.58
CA SER A 493 12.33 20.76 16.81
C SER A 493 12.80 20.92 18.27
N PRO A 494 11.95 20.78 19.32
CA PRO A 494 12.41 20.91 20.70
C PRO A 494 13.41 19.83 21.14
N TYR A 495 13.54 18.75 20.37
CA TYR A 495 14.30 17.56 20.73
C TYR A 495 15.58 17.37 19.91
N LEU A 496 15.80 18.17 18.86
CA LEU A 496 16.95 18.01 17.96
C LEU A 496 18.19 18.64 18.57
N LYS A 497 19.13 17.81 19.01
CA LYS A 497 20.29 18.24 19.80
C LYS A 497 21.42 18.80 18.96
N SER A 498 21.65 18.27 17.76
CA SER A 498 22.79 18.68 16.94
C SER A 498 22.49 18.51 15.46
N LEU A 499 22.03 19.60 14.84
CA LEU A 499 21.87 19.67 13.40
C LEU A 499 23.22 19.86 12.70
N SER A 500 23.40 19.16 11.59
CA SER A 500 24.54 19.38 10.69
C SER A 500 24.48 20.77 10.05
N MET A 501 25.62 21.24 9.57
CA MET A 501 25.70 22.48 8.79
C MET A 501 24.83 22.42 7.53
N VAL A 502 24.71 21.25 6.89
CA VAL A 502 23.88 21.07 5.69
C VAL A 502 22.41 21.31 6.01
N SER A 503 21.85 20.59 6.99
CA SER A 503 20.44 20.73 7.39
C SER A 503 20.11 22.13 7.89
N SER A 504 21.01 22.74 8.66
CA SER A 504 20.88 24.12 9.14
C SER A 504 20.72 25.11 7.98
N ASN A 505 21.57 25.01 6.95
CA ASN A 505 21.46 25.84 5.76
C ASN A 505 20.20 25.53 4.93
N LYS A 506 19.74 24.28 4.89
CA LYS A 506 18.48 23.92 4.22
C LYS A 506 17.27 24.56 4.90
N LEU A 507 17.20 24.58 6.23
CA LEU A 507 16.12 25.27 6.96
C LEU A 507 16.14 26.79 6.69
N ILE A 508 17.31 27.42 6.72
CA ILE A 508 17.45 28.85 6.42
C ILE A 508 17.08 29.15 4.96
N HIS A 509 17.39 28.25 4.03
CA HIS A 509 16.97 28.40 2.63
C HIS A 509 15.44 28.35 2.47
N LEU A 510 14.74 27.50 3.23
CA LEU A 510 13.26 27.51 3.22
C LEU A 510 12.72 28.83 3.79
N LEU A 511 13.32 29.32 4.88
CA LEU A 511 12.94 30.62 5.45
C LEU A 511 13.14 31.76 4.44
N GLU A 512 14.30 31.79 3.76
CA GLU A 512 14.61 32.78 2.73
C GLU A 512 13.61 32.70 1.58
N ALA A 513 13.18 31.51 1.16
CA ALA A 513 12.17 31.34 0.12
C ALA A 513 10.78 31.84 0.56
N PHE A 514 10.31 31.41 1.74
CA PHE A 514 8.94 31.71 2.21
C PHE A 514 8.77 33.12 2.76
N SER A 515 9.84 33.79 3.19
CA SER A 515 9.81 35.18 3.65
C SER A 515 9.76 36.21 2.53
N THR A 516 9.84 35.77 1.27
CA THR A 516 9.89 36.70 0.14
C THR A 516 8.52 37.32 -0.15
N PRO A 517 8.44 38.65 -0.43
CA PRO A 517 7.15 39.31 -0.65
C PRO A 517 6.29 38.70 -1.75
N TRP A 518 6.91 38.21 -2.84
CA TRP A 518 6.15 37.61 -3.94
C TRP A 518 5.48 36.29 -3.51
N PHE A 519 6.14 35.47 -2.69
CA PHE A 519 5.57 34.22 -2.21
C PHE A 519 4.55 34.50 -1.12
N LEU A 520 4.96 35.27 -0.10
CA LEU A 520 4.14 35.52 1.07
C LEU A 520 2.79 36.17 0.72
N PHE A 521 2.76 37.08 -0.24
CA PHE A 521 1.54 37.76 -0.67
C PHE A 521 0.80 37.08 -1.83
N ALA A 522 1.28 35.93 -2.34
CA ALA A 522 0.61 35.23 -3.43
C ALA A 522 -0.69 34.53 -3.02
N ALA A 523 -0.80 34.10 -1.75
CA ALA A 523 -2.00 33.47 -1.20
C ALA A 523 -2.17 33.86 0.28
N PRO A 524 -3.42 33.96 0.78
CA PRO A 524 -3.68 34.38 2.15
C PRO A 524 -3.05 33.43 3.17
N ASP A 525 -2.93 32.14 2.87
CA ASP A 525 -2.45 31.14 3.82
C ASP A 525 -0.93 30.93 3.80
N ASN A 526 -0.19 31.55 2.87
CA ASN A 526 1.25 31.32 2.71
C ASN A 526 2.08 31.73 3.93
N HIS A 527 1.56 32.65 4.76
CA HIS A 527 2.24 33.04 6.01
C HIS A 527 2.30 31.90 7.04
N ASN A 528 1.42 30.89 6.95
CA ASN A 528 1.41 29.75 7.87
C ASN A 528 2.71 28.94 7.76
N LEU A 529 3.22 28.76 6.54
CA LEU A 529 4.50 28.07 6.30
C LEU A 529 5.68 28.80 6.96
N LEU A 530 5.67 30.12 6.88
CA LEU A 530 6.69 30.95 7.52
C LEU A 530 6.59 30.87 9.06
N PHE A 531 5.37 30.90 9.59
CA PHE A 531 5.11 30.77 11.02
C PHE A 531 5.66 29.44 11.56
N PHE A 532 5.39 28.32 10.89
CA PHE A 532 5.94 27.02 11.30
C PHE A 532 7.47 27.00 11.33
N LEU A 533 8.15 27.58 10.34
CA LEU A 533 9.62 27.65 10.35
C LEU A 533 10.17 28.51 11.48
N LEU A 534 9.55 29.66 11.74
CA LEU A 534 9.95 30.53 12.85
C LEU A 534 9.76 29.84 14.20
N GLU A 535 8.65 29.12 14.37
CA GLU A 535 8.39 28.32 15.58
C GLU A 535 9.43 27.21 15.76
N ALA A 536 9.81 26.52 14.68
CA ALA A 536 10.88 25.53 14.73
C ALA A 536 12.23 26.16 15.14
N PHE A 537 12.57 27.35 14.64
CA PHE A 537 13.77 28.07 15.08
C PHE A 537 13.69 28.49 16.54
N ASN A 538 12.55 29.00 17.00
CA ASN A 538 12.34 29.35 18.40
C ASN A 538 12.56 28.14 19.30
N ASN A 539 11.98 26.99 18.97
CA ASN A 539 12.15 25.75 19.73
C ASN A 539 13.62 25.29 19.77
N LEU A 540 14.33 25.34 18.64
CA LEU A 540 15.75 24.95 18.56
C LEU A 540 16.64 25.88 19.40
N ILE A 541 16.38 27.19 19.35
CA ILE A 541 17.11 28.20 20.14
C ILE A 541 16.75 28.09 21.62
N GLN A 542 15.48 27.89 21.96
CA GLN A 542 15.03 27.89 23.36
C GLN A 542 15.47 26.62 24.11
N TYR A 543 15.36 25.46 23.47
CA TYR A 543 15.55 24.18 24.15
C TYR A 543 16.86 23.47 23.80
N GLN A 544 17.46 23.77 22.65
CA GLN A 544 18.61 23.02 22.11
C GLN A 544 19.74 23.95 21.63
N PHE A 545 19.88 25.14 22.23
CA PHE A 545 20.88 26.14 21.85
C PHE A 545 22.30 25.57 21.81
N ASP A 546 22.74 24.97 22.92
CA ASP A 546 24.13 24.56 23.15
C ASP A 546 24.64 23.56 22.10
N GLY A 547 23.77 22.67 21.64
CA GLY A 547 24.14 21.64 20.68
C GLY A 547 23.94 22.02 19.21
N ASN A 548 23.22 23.11 18.92
CA ASN A 548 22.89 23.57 17.56
C ASN A 548 23.71 24.77 17.10
N ALA A 549 25.00 24.82 17.43
CA ALA A 549 25.90 25.90 17.01
C ALA A 549 25.91 26.14 15.48
N ASN A 550 25.79 25.08 14.67
CA ASN A 550 25.70 25.18 13.21
C ASN A 550 24.48 26.01 12.74
N LEU A 551 23.34 25.85 13.41
CA LEU A 551 22.12 26.59 13.12
C LEU A 551 22.28 28.05 13.54
N ILE A 552 22.77 28.30 14.76
CA ILE A 552 23.01 29.66 15.27
C ILE A 552 23.97 30.42 14.35
N TYR A 553 25.06 29.76 13.95
CA TYR A 553 26.00 30.30 12.97
C TYR A 553 25.32 30.62 11.63
N SER A 554 24.48 29.73 11.12
CA SER A 554 23.73 29.93 9.87
C SER A 554 22.77 31.12 9.96
N ILE A 555 22.07 31.28 11.09
CA ILE A 555 21.19 32.43 11.38
C ILE A 555 22.00 33.73 11.36
N ILE A 556 23.12 33.79 12.08
CA ILE A 556 23.97 35.00 12.15
C ILE A 556 24.51 35.37 10.76
N ARG A 557 24.96 34.38 9.98
CA ARG A 557 25.45 34.58 8.61
C ARG A 557 24.36 35.13 7.69
N LYS A 558 23.11 34.68 7.87
CA LYS A 558 21.94 35.05 7.07
C LYS A 558 21.00 36.04 7.79
N ARG A 559 21.49 36.80 8.78
CA ARG A 559 20.70 37.76 9.58
C ARG A 559 19.87 38.74 8.75
N GLN A 560 20.33 39.08 7.54
CA GLN A 560 19.62 39.99 6.64
C GLN A 560 18.25 39.45 6.20
N VAL A 561 18.07 38.12 6.13
CA VAL A 561 16.76 37.51 5.84
C VAL A 561 15.76 37.87 6.94
N PHE A 562 16.18 37.76 8.21
CA PHE A 562 15.35 38.11 9.37
C PHE A 562 15.08 39.61 9.47
N PHE A 563 16.08 40.46 9.20
CA PHE A 563 15.86 41.91 9.15
C PHE A 563 14.90 42.29 8.04
N SER A 564 15.05 41.73 6.84
CA SER A 564 14.13 41.97 5.72
C SER A 564 12.70 41.55 6.06
N LEU A 565 12.55 40.43 6.77
CA LEU A 565 11.26 39.96 7.25
C LEU A 565 10.63 40.92 8.27
N SER A 566 11.44 41.45 9.21
CA SER A 566 10.96 42.43 10.19
C SER A 566 10.54 43.76 9.57
N THR A 567 11.09 44.10 8.40
CA THR A 567 10.80 45.32 7.65
C THR A 567 9.85 45.09 6.47
N LEU A 568 9.04 44.02 6.50
CA LEU A 568 8.11 43.73 5.42
C LEU A 568 7.13 44.91 5.18
N PRO A 569 6.84 45.25 3.91
CA PRO A 569 5.88 46.30 3.61
C PRO A 569 4.47 45.88 4.05
N THR A 570 3.83 46.75 4.83
CA THR A 570 2.46 46.54 5.33
C THR A 570 1.42 47.37 4.58
N ASP A 571 1.84 48.24 3.67
CA ASP A 571 0.95 49.10 2.91
C ASP A 571 0.31 48.38 1.72
N ALA A 572 -1.01 48.57 1.55
CA ALA A 572 -1.79 47.90 0.52
C ALA A 572 -1.30 48.16 -0.91
N GLN A 573 -0.73 49.35 -1.18
CA GLN A 573 -0.22 49.71 -2.50
C GLN A 573 1.02 48.91 -2.89
N THR A 574 1.93 48.66 -1.96
CA THR A 574 3.13 47.85 -2.19
C THR A 574 2.78 46.37 -2.26
N ILE A 575 1.86 45.88 -1.44
CA ILE A 575 1.37 44.49 -1.49
C ILE A 575 0.70 44.20 -2.84
N ALA A 576 -0.15 45.10 -3.35
CA ALA A 576 -0.83 44.94 -4.63
C ALA A 576 0.13 44.82 -5.83
N LYS A 577 1.33 45.40 -5.75
CA LYS A 577 2.38 45.28 -6.79
C LYS A 577 2.98 43.87 -6.87
N TYR A 578 2.92 43.08 -5.80
CA TYR A 578 3.42 41.71 -5.79
C TYR A 578 2.37 40.70 -6.28
N GLY A 579 1.08 40.92 -6.01
CA GLY A 579 -0.01 40.03 -6.44
C GLY A 579 -0.22 39.96 -7.96
N THR A 580 0.11 41.02 -8.71
CA THR A 580 -0.11 41.11 -10.18
C THR A 580 0.94 40.38 -11.04
N LYS A 581 2.08 39.97 -10.47
CA LYS A 581 3.17 39.26 -11.18
C LYS A 581 3.14 37.73 -11.05
N SER A 582 2.14 37.17 -10.35
CA SER A 582 2.12 35.78 -9.87
C SER A 582 2.04 34.69 -10.97
N ASN A 583 1.54 34.99 -12.17
CA ASN A 583 1.18 33.94 -13.14
C ASN A 583 2.34 33.23 -13.88
N ASN A 584 3.61 33.64 -13.77
CA ASN A 584 4.65 33.15 -14.70
C ASN A 584 6.00 32.65 -14.11
N SER A 585 6.20 32.46 -12.80
CA SER A 585 7.59 32.26 -12.30
C SER A 585 7.83 31.34 -11.10
N ILE A 586 7.37 30.08 -11.17
CA ILE A 586 7.89 28.99 -10.33
C ILE A 586 9.36 28.63 -10.68
N LEU A 587 9.96 29.29 -11.67
CA LEU A 587 11.34 29.13 -12.12
C LEU A 587 12.41 29.71 -11.16
N SER A 588 12.05 30.56 -10.19
CA SER A 588 13.01 31.27 -9.30
C SER A 588 13.68 30.40 -8.24
N LEU A 589 13.04 29.30 -7.79
CA LEU A 589 13.65 28.37 -6.82
C LEU A 589 14.81 27.54 -7.43
N LYS A 590 14.89 27.45 -8.77
CA LYS A 590 15.97 26.75 -9.49
C LYS A 590 17.28 27.55 -9.58
N SER A 591 17.19 28.88 -9.68
CA SER A 591 18.39 29.73 -9.82
C SER A 591 19.23 29.76 -8.54
N SER A 592 18.61 29.74 -7.36
CA SER A 592 19.33 29.77 -6.08
C SER A 592 19.95 28.41 -5.71
N SER A 593 19.32 27.30 -6.10
CA SER A 593 19.80 25.94 -5.81
C SER A 593 21.04 25.55 -6.61
N ASN A 594 21.10 25.88 -7.92
CA ASN A 594 22.29 25.63 -8.76
C ASN A 594 23.51 26.46 -8.34
N ILE A 595 23.30 27.70 -7.85
CA ILE A 595 24.39 28.58 -7.42
C ILE A 595 24.93 28.18 -6.03
N LEU A 596 24.11 27.59 -5.17
CA LEU A 596 24.52 27.11 -3.84
C LEU A 596 25.17 25.72 -3.87
N GLU A 597 24.72 24.78 -4.71
CA GLU A 597 25.38 23.48 -4.89
C GLU A 597 26.78 23.64 -5.53
N GLN A 598 26.95 24.55 -6.50
CA GLN A 598 28.27 24.89 -7.02
C GLN A 598 29.17 25.54 -5.97
N LYS A 599 28.63 26.40 -5.09
CA LYS A 599 29.43 27.02 -4.01
C LYS A 599 29.75 26.09 -2.85
N GLN A 600 28.91 25.09 -2.55
CA GLN A 600 29.20 24.08 -1.51
C GLN A 600 30.31 23.12 -1.96
N ASN A 601 30.30 22.67 -3.22
CA ASN A 601 31.37 21.83 -3.76
C ASN A 601 32.74 22.55 -3.79
N ILE A 602 32.76 23.87 -4.00
CA ILE A 602 34.00 24.68 -3.99
C ILE A 602 34.56 24.84 -2.55
N PHE A 603 33.70 24.87 -1.53
CA PHE A 603 34.15 24.99 -0.14
C PHE A 603 34.67 23.67 0.44
N GLU A 604 34.14 22.52 0.02
CA GLU A 604 34.63 21.19 0.46
C GLU A 604 35.96 20.80 -0.20
N THR A 605 36.23 21.20 -1.45
CA THR A 605 37.54 21.02 -2.09
C THR A 605 38.64 21.86 -1.46
N ASN A 606 38.31 23.01 -0.85
CA ASN A 606 39.28 23.90 -0.22
C ASN A 606 39.56 23.58 1.27
N SER A 607 38.78 22.68 1.88
CA SER A 607 39.03 22.19 3.25
C SER A 607 39.89 20.92 3.31
N ILE A 608 40.22 20.31 2.18
CA ILE A 608 41.05 19.09 2.10
C ILE A 608 42.52 19.42 1.74
N SER A 609 42.85 20.67 1.39
CA SER A 609 44.19 21.08 0.94
C SER A 609 45.05 21.81 1.97
N ASN A 610 44.70 21.79 3.26
CA ASN A 610 45.51 22.41 4.32
C ASN A 610 45.85 21.42 5.44
N THR A 611 46.68 20.42 5.13
CA THR A 611 47.63 19.80 6.07
C THR A 611 48.75 19.15 5.27
N ASP A 612 49.98 19.55 5.61
CA ASP A 612 51.27 18.86 5.38
C ASP A 612 51.84 18.84 3.95
N ASP A 613 52.80 19.70 3.64
CA ASP A 613 54.23 19.39 3.84
C ASP A 613 55.15 20.44 3.16
N GLU A 614 56.16 20.85 3.91
CA GLU A 614 57.33 21.55 3.39
C GLU A 614 58.16 20.62 2.49
N SER A 615 58.65 21.20 1.39
CA SER A 615 59.98 21.00 0.80
C SER A 615 60.07 20.47 -0.65
N THR A 616 60.87 21.22 -1.41
CA THR A 616 61.64 20.83 -2.60
C THR A 616 60.96 20.69 -3.97
N VAL A 617 60.98 21.82 -4.71
CA VAL A 617 61.82 22.04 -5.92
C VAL A 617 61.67 21.04 -7.10
N ASN A 618 61.10 21.58 -8.20
CA ASN A 618 61.59 21.59 -9.60
C ASN A 618 60.59 21.16 -10.71
N ARG A 619 60.41 22.13 -11.63
CA ARG A 619 60.23 22.05 -13.10
C ARG A 619 58.90 21.50 -13.63
N GLU A 620 58.02 22.34 -14.15
CA GLU A 620 58.05 23.03 -15.47
C GLU A 620 57.59 22.16 -16.65
N VAL A 621 56.73 22.79 -17.47
CA VAL A 621 56.38 22.51 -18.89
C VAL A 621 55.23 21.49 -19.09
N ILE A 622 53.97 21.87 -19.39
CA ILE A 622 53.35 22.66 -20.49
C ILE A 622 52.59 21.73 -21.47
N GLN A 623 51.33 22.12 -21.73
CA GLN A 623 50.49 21.95 -22.93
C GLN A 623 50.03 20.54 -23.35
N GLN A 624 48.71 20.32 -23.32
CA GLN A 624 47.76 20.55 -24.43
C GLN A 624 47.98 19.61 -25.62
N SER A 625 47.05 18.68 -25.83
CA SER A 625 46.06 18.71 -26.92
C SER A 625 45.59 17.26 -27.18
N THR A 626 44.32 16.92 -26.93
CA THR A 626 43.17 17.08 -27.85
C THR A 626 43.16 16.00 -28.95
N ILE A 627 42.22 15.05 -28.81
CA ILE A 627 41.33 14.47 -29.85
C ILE A 627 41.99 13.78 -31.05
N GLU A 628 41.75 12.48 -31.27
CA GLU A 628 40.64 11.97 -32.11
C GLU A 628 40.68 10.44 -32.29
N THR A 629 39.52 9.84 -32.05
CA THR A 629 38.87 8.66 -32.65
C THR A 629 39.52 7.99 -33.87
N ILE A 630 39.50 6.63 -33.93
CA ILE A 630 38.83 5.81 -34.97
C ILE A 630 39.07 4.29 -34.72
N ASN A 631 37.93 3.57 -34.61
CA ASN A 631 37.58 2.19 -35.01
C ASN A 631 38.62 1.04 -35.09
N ASN A 632 38.37 0.00 -34.26
CA ASN A 632 38.08 -1.45 -34.56
C ASN A 632 38.83 -2.20 -35.70
N PRO A 633 38.90 -3.56 -35.74
CA PRO A 633 38.51 -4.61 -34.76
C PRO A 633 39.51 -5.83 -34.66
N MET A 634 39.13 -6.82 -33.82
CA MET A 634 39.48 -8.26 -33.87
C MET A 634 40.94 -8.73 -33.61
N ILE A 635 41.11 -9.64 -32.63
CA ILE A 635 41.61 -11.04 -32.77
C ILE A 635 41.82 -11.69 -31.38
N THR A 636 40.99 -12.69 -31.12
CA THR A 636 41.22 -14.01 -30.47
C THR A 636 42.29 -14.25 -29.38
N SER A 637 41.78 -14.80 -28.26
CA SER A 637 42.09 -16.12 -27.66
C SER A 637 43.16 -16.29 -26.57
N LEU A 638 42.82 -17.23 -25.66
CA LEU A 638 43.62 -18.03 -24.72
C LEU A 638 43.94 -17.34 -23.37
N ALA A 639 43.28 -17.71 -22.26
CA ALA A 639 43.37 -18.95 -21.48
C ALA A 639 44.73 -19.09 -20.75
N GLU A 640 44.71 -18.99 -19.42
CA GLU A 640 45.12 -20.02 -18.45
C GLU A 640 45.42 -19.41 -17.07
N THR A 641 44.62 -19.89 -16.11
CA THR A 641 44.81 -19.97 -14.65
C THR A 641 46.08 -20.79 -14.31
N PRO A 642 46.59 -20.84 -13.07
CA PRO A 642 45.85 -21.14 -11.82
C PRO A 642 45.30 -19.92 -11.08
#